data_AF-A0A6P7R1S5-F1
#
_entry.id   AF-A0A6P7R1S5-F1
#
_cell.length_a   1.000
_cell.length_b   1.000
_cell.length_c   1.000
_cell.angle_alpha   90.00
_cell.angle_beta   90.00
_cell.angle_gamma   90.00
#
_symmetry.space_group_name_H-M   'P 1'
#
loop_
_entity.id
_entity.type
_entity.pdbx_description
1 polymer ?
#
loop_
_entity_poly.entity_id
_entity_poly.type
_entity_poly.pdbx_seq_one_letter_code
_entity_poly.pdbx_strand_id
1 'polypeptide(L)'
;MDVCEGRLTCPLNSAVVLASYAVQSHFGDFNSSIHHPGYLADSQFIPDQNDDFLSKVESLHEQHSGLKQSEAESCYINIARTLDFYGVELHGGRDLHNLDLMIGIASAGIAVYRKYICTSFYPWVNILKISFKRKKFFIHQRQKQAESREHIVAFNMLNYRSCKNLWKSCVEHHSFFQAKKLLPQEKNVLSQYWTLGSRNPKKSVNNQYCKKVIGGMVWNPVMRRSLSVERLETKSLPSRSPPITPNWRSPRLRHEIRKPRHSSADNLANEMTYITETEDVFYTYKGSLSPKDSDSEVSQNHSPHRESLSENNPAQSCLTQKSSSSVSPSSNAPGSCSPDGVDQRFLEDYHKVTKGGFVEDASQYYCDKSDDGDGYLVLIRITPDEEGRFGFNLKGGVDQKMPLVVSRINPESPADTCMPKLNEGDQIVLINGRDISEHTHDQVVMFIKASRESHSRELALVIRRKAVRSLAEIRSEDELSQLFPEAMFPACPEGGDSLEGSMELLKKGLESGTVLIQFEQLYRKKPGLAVTFAKLPQNLDKNRYKDVLPYDTTRVLLQGNEDYINASYVNMEMPAANLVNKYIATQGPLPNTCAQFWQVVWDQKLSLVVMLTTLTERGRTKCHQYWPDPPDIMDHGIFHIQCQAEDCTIAYVSREMLVTNTETGEEHTVTHLQYVAWPDHGVPDDSSDFLEFVKYVRSLRVDGEPALVHCSAGIGRTGVLVTMETAMCLIERNLPVYPLDIVRKMRDQRAMMVQTSSQYKFVCEAILRVYEEGLVQRLDPS
;
A
#
# COMPACT_ATOMS: atom_id res chain seq x y z
N MET A 1 26.48 -10.59 -2.65
CA MET A 1 25.00 -10.47 -2.73
C MET A 1 24.62 -9.19 -2.03
N ASP A 2 23.71 -8.39 -2.60
CA ASP A 2 23.37 -7.06 -2.05
C ASP A 2 22.89 -7.11 -0.59
N VAL A 3 22.24 -8.21 -0.18
CA VAL A 3 21.86 -8.47 1.22
C VAL A 3 23.09 -8.72 2.11
N CYS A 4 24.03 -9.55 1.67
CA CYS A 4 25.28 -9.85 2.39
C CYS A 4 26.20 -8.63 2.53
N GLU A 5 26.17 -7.72 1.55
CA GLU A 5 26.97 -6.50 1.54
C GLU A 5 26.27 -5.33 2.25
N GLY A 6 25.07 -5.55 2.80
CA GLY A 6 24.26 -4.51 3.45
C GLY A 6 23.75 -3.43 2.51
N ARG A 7 23.81 -3.65 1.18
CA ARG A 7 23.29 -2.75 0.14
C ARG A 7 21.76 -2.84 0.02
N LEU A 8 21.18 -3.99 0.36
CA LEU A 8 19.73 -4.20 0.46
C LEU A 8 19.34 -4.56 1.89
N THR A 9 18.55 -3.71 2.53
CA THR A 9 18.02 -3.97 3.88
C THR A 9 16.96 -5.06 3.82
N CYS A 10 17.12 -6.08 4.66
CA CYS A 10 16.25 -7.26 4.65
C CYS A 10 15.97 -7.72 6.09
N PRO A 11 14.70 -7.93 6.48
CA PRO A 11 14.36 -8.58 7.75
C PRO A 11 14.97 -9.99 7.84
N LEU A 12 15.35 -10.41 9.05
CA LEU A 12 16.05 -11.70 9.26
C LEU A 12 15.28 -12.89 8.67
N ASN A 13 13.96 -12.93 8.84
CA ASN A 13 13.13 -14.01 8.30
C ASN A 13 13.14 -14.04 6.77
N SER A 14 13.09 -12.88 6.13
CA SER A 14 13.16 -12.78 4.66
C SER A 14 14.56 -13.14 4.15
N ALA A 15 15.61 -12.79 4.89
CA ALA A 15 16.98 -13.14 4.56
C ALA A 15 17.23 -14.66 4.63
N VAL A 16 16.62 -15.35 5.60
CA VAL A 16 16.65 -16.83 5.70
C VAL A 16 16.01 -17.46 4.46
N VAL A 17 14.84 -16.98 4.05
CA VAL A 17 14.14 -17.51 2.87
C VAL A 17 14.94 -17.23 1.59
N LEU A 18 15.45 -16.02 1.41
CA LEU A 18 16.30 -15.68 0.26
C LEU A 18 17.58 -16.54 0.24
N ALA A 19 18.23 -16.73 1.38
CA ALA A 19 19.40 -17.61 1.48
C ALA A 19 19.06 -19.05 1.10
N SER A 20 17.91 -19.58 1.52
CA SER A 20 17.49 -20.95 1.16
C SER A 20 17.23 -21.16 -0.34
N TYR A 21 16.69 -20.15 -1.04
CA TYR A 21 16.57 -20.21 -2.50
C TYR A 21 17.92 -20.05 -3.22
N ALA A 22 18.84 -19.24 -2.66
CA ALA A 22 20.20 -19.14 -3.18
C ALA A 22 20.97 -20.47 -3.02
N VAL A 23 20.77 -21.16 -1.90
CA VAL A 23 21.32 -22.50 -1.66
C VAL A 23 20.73 -23.52 -2.63
N GLN A 24 19.40 -23.57 -2.80
CA GLN A 24 18.74 -24.45 -3.78
C GLN A 24 19.23 -24.19 -5.22
N SER A 25 19.41 -22.92 -5.61
CA SER A 25 19.95 -22.56 -6.93
C SER A 25 21.38 -23.05 -7.12
N HIS A 26 22.22 -22.95 -6.08
CA HIS A 26 23.65 -23.26 -6.18
C HIS A 26 23.97 -24.75 -6.00
N PHE A 27 23.30 -25.43 -5.08
CA PHE A 27 23.56 -26.81 -4.69
C PHE A 27 22.56 -27.82 -5.29
N GLY A 28 21.43 -27.36 -5.83
CA GLY A 28 20.33 -28.22 -6.27
C GLY A 28 19.64 -28.88 -5.07
N ASP A 29 18.87 -29.94 -5.32
CA ASP A 29 18.10 -30.60 -4.26
C ASP A 29 18.96 -31.09 -3.09
N PHE A 30 18.39 -30.96 -1.88
CA PHE A 30 19.04 -31.45 -0.67
C PHE A 30 19.26 -32.97 -0.73
N ASN A 31 20.51 -33.40 -0.47
CA ASN A 31 20.88 -34.81 -0.39
C ASN A 31 21.57 -35.09 0.95
N SER A 32 20.95 -35.93 1.78
CA SER A 32 21.45 -36.29 3.13
C SER A 32 22.82 -36.98 3.14
N SER A 33 23.26 -37.54 2.00
CA SER A 33 24.60 -38.14 1.84
C SER A 33 25.70 -37.13 1.49
N ILE A 34 25.35 -35.92 1.07
CA ILE A 34 26.28 -34.87 0.62
C ILE A 34 26.20 -33.65 1.55
N HIS A 35 25.01 -33.27 1.99
CA HIS A 35 24.72 -32.10 2.81
C HIS A 35 24.59 -32.50 4.28
N HIS A 36 25.71 -32.79 4.92
CA HIS A 36 25.75 -33.03 6.37
C HIS A 36 25.50 -31.74 7.16
N PRO A 37 24.95 -31.80 8.39
CA PRO A 37 24.68 -30.60 9.20
C PRO A 37 25.89 -29.66 9.29
N GLY A 38 25.70 -28.38 8.98
CA GLY A 38 26.78 -27.39 8.94
C GLY A 38 27.53 -27.29 7.60
N TYR A 39 27.03 -27.89 6.52
CA TYR A 39 27.62 -27.75 5.17
C TYR A 39 27.58 -26.29 4.65
N LEU A 40 26.78 -25.42 5.26
CA LEU A 40 26.74 -23.99 4.95
C LEU A 40 27.65 -23.13 5.84
N ALA A 41 28.50 -23.73 6.70
CA ALA A 41 29.36 -22.99 7.63
C ALA A 41 30.34 -22.02 6.93
N ASP A 42 30.79 -22.36 5.72
CA ASP A 42 31.69 -21.51 4.92
C ASP A 42 30.94 -20.48 4.04
N SER A 43 29.60 -20.48 4.05
CA SER A 43 28.77 -19.58 3.24
C SER A 43 28.34 -18.36 4.04
N GLN A 44 28.48 -17.17 3.45
CA GLN A 44 28.05 -15.91 4.06
C GLN A 44 26.88 -15.30 3.28
N PHE A 45 25.72 -15.19 3.93
CA PHE A 45 24.49 -14.65 3.34
C PHE A 45 24.10 -13.29 3.90
N ILE A 46 24.44 -13.01 5.16
CA ILE A 46 24.18 -11.74 5.86
C ILE A 46 25.43 -11.27 6.62
N PRO A 47 25.57 -9.96 6.90
CA PRO A 47 26.71 -9.40 7.65
C PRO A 47 26.86 -9.99 9.07
N ASP A 48 25.76 -10.09 9.82
CA ASP A 48 25.72 -10.56 11.21
C ASP A 48 25.12 -11.98 11.30
N GLN A 49 25.72 -12.93 10.58
CA GLN A 49 25.23 -14.31 10.51
C GLN A 49 25.47 -15.08 11.81
N ASN A 50 24.49 -15.84 12.27
CA ASN A 50 24.59 -16.73 13.43
C ASN A 50 24.23 -18.19 13.08
N ASP A 51 24.54 -19.12 13.98
CA ASP A 51 24.31 -20.55 13.75
C ASP A 51 22.81 -20.91 13.65
N ASP A 52 21.94 -20.15 14.32
CA ASP A 52 20.48 -20.27 14.23
C ASP A 52 19.97 -19.90 12.82
N PHE A 53 20.55 -18.87 12.19
CA PHE A 53 20.25 -18.50 10.81
C PHE A 53 20.60 -19.62 9.84
N LEU A 54 21.82 -20.16 9.94
CA LEU A 54 22.26 -21.26 9.09
C LEU A 54 21.39 -22.50 9.26
N SER A 55 21.08 -22.87 10.51
CA SER A 55 20.20 -24.02 10.80
C SER A 55 18.82 -23.88 10.16
N LYS A 56 18.26 -22.67 10.15
CA LYS A 56 16.98 -22.37 9.49
C LYS A 56 17.07 -22.41 7.96
N VAL A 57 18.18 -21.94 7.39
CA VAL A 57 18.44 -22.03 5.94
C VAL A 57 18.57 -23.49 5.49
N GLU A 58 19.30 -24.31 6.25
CA GLU A 58 19.45 -25.74 5.99
C GLU A 58 18.10 -26.47 6.06
N SER A 59 17.27 -26.14 7.06
CA SER A 59 15.92 -26.71 7.18
C SER A 59 14.99 -26.34 6.03
N LEU A 60 15.09 -25.11 5.50
CA LEU A 60 14.29 -24.69 4.33
C LEU A 60 14.82 -25.27 3.03
N HIS A 61 16.13 -25.48 2.91
CA HIS A 61 16.71 -26.13 1.72
C HIS A 61 16.16 -27.55 1.53
N GLU A 62 15.98 -28.31 2.61
CA GLU A 62 15.34 -29.64 2.56
C GLU A 62 13.90 -29.58 2.00
N GLN A 63 13.18 -28.48 2.23
CA GLN A 63 11.80 -28.29 1.78
C GLN A 63 11.69 -27.84 0.32
N HIS A 64 12.80 -27.45 -0.32
CA HIS A 64 12.83 -26.96 -1.70
C HIS A 64 13.06 -28.07 -2.74
N SER A 65 13.02 -29.34 -2.34
CA SER A 65 13.24 -30.48 -3.25
C SER A 65 12.33 -30.44 -4.48
N GLY A 66 12.92 -30.62 -5.66
CA GLY A 66 12.25 -30.60 -6.96
C GLY A 66 12.26 -29.23 -7.65
N LEU A 67 12.70 -28.16 -6.99
CA LEU A 67 12.83 -26.83 -7.61
C LEU A 67 14.07 -26.77 -8.51
N LYS A 68 13.86 -26.45 -9.79
CA LYS A 68 14.98 -26.21 -10.72
C LYS A 68 15.72 -24.93 -10.35
N GLN A 69 17.00 -24.86 -10.72
CA GLN A 69 17.83 -23.68 -10.50
C GLN A 69 17.16 -22.37 -10.96
N SER A 70 16.59 -22.35 -12.17
CA SER A 70 15.91 -21.16 -12.71
C SER A 70 14.64 -20.78 -11.94
N GLU A 71 13.94 -21.76 -11.36
CA GLU A 71 12.73 -21.54 -10.56
C GLU A 71 13.09 -21.00 -9.17
N ALA A 72 14.15 -21.53 -8.57
CA ALA A 72 14.71 -21.00 -7.31
C ALA A 72 15.23 -19.57 -7.49
N GLU A 73 15.92 -19.25 -8.58
CA GLU A 73 16.34 -17.88 -8.92
C GLU A 73 15.15 -16.94 -9.13
N SER A 74 14.09 -17.41 -9.78
CA SER A 74 12.85 -16.63 -9.95
C SER A 74 12.15 -16.36 -8.61
N CYS A 75 12.06 -17.36 -7.73
CA CYS A 75 11.51 -17.22 -6.39
C CYS A 75 12.34 -16.23 -5.55
N TYR A 76 13.67 -16.33 -5.65
CA TYR A 76 14.59 -15.39 -5.01
C TYR A 76 14.31 -13.95 -5.46
N ILE A 77 14.23 -13.70 -6.78
CA ILE A 77 13.97 -12.36 -7.32
C ILE A 77 12.57 -11.86 -6.94
N ASN A 78 11.57 -12.74 -6.95
CA ASN A 78 10.19 -12.40 -6.60
C ASN A 78 10.01 -12.00 -5.14
N ILE A 79 10.82 -12.56 -4.24
CA ILE A 79 10.85 -12.15 -2.84
C ILE A 79 11.70 -10.90 -2.68
N ALA A 80 12.88 -10.85 -3.29
CA ALA A 80 13.79 -9.71 -3.20
C ALA A 80 13.16 -8.40 -3.69
N ARG A 81 12.35 -8.45 -4.77
CA ARG A 81 11.63 -7.28 -5.30
C ARG A 81 10.56 -6.70 -4.36
N THR A 82 10.18 -7.44 -3.31
CA THR A 82 9.22 -6.96 -2.29
C THR A 82 9.91 -6.27 -1.11
N LEU A 83 11.24 -6.32 -1.05
CA LEU A 83 12.01 -5.67 0.01
C LEU A 83 12.10 -4.17 -0.20
N ASP A 84 12.11 -3.43 0.90
CA ASP A 84 12.30 -1.99 0.90
C ASP A 84 13.64 -1.63 0.24
N PHE A 85 13.62 -0.59 -0.59
CA PHE A 85 14.78 -0.10 -1.34
C PHE A 85 15.35 -1.09 -2.37
N TYR A 86 14.63 -2.15 -2.75
CA TYR A 86 15.02 -2.99 -3.87
C TYR A 86 15.21 -2.16 -5.15
N GLY A 87 16.39 -2.27 -5.77
CA GLY A 87 16.73 -1.49 -6.97
C GLY A 87 17.00 0.00 -6.72
N VAL A 88 17.21 0.40 -5.46
CA VAL A 88 17.53 1.78 -5.07
C VAL A 88 18.95 1.87 -4.49
N GLU A 89 19.83 2.63 -5.14
CA GLU A 89 21.17 2.90 -4.63
C GLU A 89 21.16 4.13 -3.71
N LEU A 90 21.42 3.94 -2.41
CA LEU A 90 21.33 4.99 -1.39
C LEU A 90 22.67 5.69 -1.14
N HIS A 91 22.64 7.03 -1.09
CA HIS A 91 23.78 7.90 -0.80
C HIS A 91 23.47 8.85 0.36
N GLY A 92 24.29 8.82 1.43
CA GLY A 92 24.09 9.71 2.58
C GLY A 92 24.41 11.18 2.30
N GLY A 93 23.53 12.08 2.73
CA GLY A 93 23.65 13.53 2.55
C GLY A 93 22.95 14.33 3.65
N ARG A 94 22.94 15.64 3.48
CA ARG A 94 22.28 16.62 4.35
C ARG A 94 21.58 17.70 3.55
N ASP A 95 20.48 18.20 4.09
CA ASP A 95 19.74 19.33 3.51
C ASP A 95 20.48 20.68 3.76
N LEU A 96 19.95 21.77 3.18
CA LEU A 96 20.35 23.15 3.43
C LEU A 96 20.25 23.54 4.92
N HIS A 97 19.33 22.91 5.66
CA HIS A 97 19.18 23.04 7.11
C HIS A 97 20.04 22.05 7.92
N ASN A 98 20.98 21.35 7.27
CA ASN A 98 21.93 20.40 7.89
C ASN A 98 21.27 19.18 8.57
N LEU A 99 20.04 18.84 8.18
CA LEU A 99 19.35 17.62 8.60
C LEU A 99 19.80 16.45 7.72
N ASP A 100 19.99 15.28 8.33
CA ASP A 100 20.42 14.07 7.62
C ASP A 100 19.32 13.55 6.67
N LEU A 101 19.74 13.16 5.46
CA LEU A 101 18.91 12.60 4.41
C LEU A 101 19.67 11.51 3.64
N MET A 102 18.93 10.68 2.93
CA MET A 102 19.48 9.69 1.99
C MET A 102 18.98 10.01 0.58
N ILE A 103 19.88 10.05 -0.39
CA ILE A 103 19.54 10.24 -1.80
C ILE A 103 19.55 8.86 -2.44
N GLY A 104 18.39 8.36 -2.84
CA GLY A 104 18.26 7.08 -3.56
C GLY A 104 18.20 7.27 -5.06
N ILE A 105 18.98 6.48 -5.79
CA ILE A 105 18.94 6.43 -7.24
C ILE A 105 18.15 5.19 -7.63
N ALA A 106 17.02 5.39 -8.30
CA ALA A 106 16.15 4.33 -8.79
C ALA A 106 16.13 4.30 -10.33
N SER A 107 15.56 3.25 -10.90
CA SER A 107 15.36 3.14 -12.36
C SER A 107 14.53 4.29 -12.93
N ALA A 108 13.57 4.82 -12.17
CA ALA A 108 12.68 5.89 -12.59
C ALA A 108 13.21 7.32 -12.33
N GLY A 109 14.15 7.50 -11.40
CA GLY A 109 14.63 8.84 -11.01
C GLY A 109 15.47 8.87 -9.75
N ILE A 110 15.67 10.07 -9.20
CA ILE A 110 16.36 10.32 -7.94
C ILE A 110 15.32 10.59 -6.85
N ALA A 111 15.29 9.78 -5.80
CA ALA A 111 14.49 9.96 -4.60
C ALA A 111 15.32 10.56 -3.46
N VAL A 112 14.68 11.28 -2.55
CA VAL A 112 15.26 11.78 -1.30
C VAL A 112 14.45 11.21 -0.16
N TYR A 113 15.13 10.63 0.82
CA TYR A 113 14.52 10.00 1.98
C TYR A 113 14.98 10.66 3.28
N ARG A 114 14.07 10.79 4.24
CA ARG A 114 14.37 11.16 5.64
C ARG A 114 13.76 10.11 6.55
N LYS A 115 14.55 9.58 7.49
CA LYS A 115 14.13 8.45 8.35
C LYS A 115 13.49 7.29 7.54
N TYR A 116 14.07 6.98 6.38
CA TYR A 116 13.58 5.96 5.43
C TYR A 116 12.22 6.25 4.75
N ILE A 117 11.66 7.46 4.91
CA ILE A 117 10.44 7.91 4.22
C ILE A 117 10.82 8.78 3.03
N CYS A 118 10.26 8.51 1.84
CA CYS A 118 10.51 9.31 0.64
C CYS A 118 9.88 10.70 0.80
N THR A 119 10.69 11.75 0.81
CA THR A 119 10.24 13.14 0.94
C THR A 119 10.15 13.88 -0.39
N SER A 120 10.92 13.44 -1.39
CA SER A 120 10.94 14.10 -2.71
C SER A 120 11.42 13.12 -3.78
N PHE A 121 10.86 13.21 -4.98
CA PHE A 121 11.26 12.39 -6.12
C PHE A 121 11.47 13.23 -7.38
N TYR A 122 12.55 12.98 -8.09
CA TYR A 122 12.96 13.70 -9.30
C TYR A 122 13.09 12.71 -10.46
N PRO A 123 12.07 12.61 -11.33
CA PRO A 123 12.08 11.70 -12.47
C PRO A 123 13.21 12.04 -13.45
N TRP A 124 13.86 11.02 -14.03
CA TRP A 124 14.94 11.25 -15.02
C TRP A 124 14.50 12.12 -16.19
N VAL A 125 13.24 12.00 -16.63
CA VAL A 125 12.66 12.77 -17.75
C VAL A 125 12.59 14.28 -17.49
N ASN A 126 12.52 14.67 -16.22
CA ASN A 126 12.39 16.06 -15.80
C ASN A 126 13.74 16.68 -15.42
N ILE A 127 14.80 15.89 -15.34
CA ILE A 127 16.15 16.36 -15.01
C ILE A 127 16.86 16.75 -16.31
N LEU A 128 17.12 18.05 -16.49
CA LEU A 128 17.88 18.57 -17.63
C LEU A 128 19.38 18.38 -17.46
N LYS A 129 19.87 18.56 -16.23
CA LYS A 129 21.29 18.53 -15.93
C LYS A 129 21.53 18.16 -14.47
N ILE A 130 22.55 17.34 -14.26
CA ILE A 130 23.06 17.03 -12.93
C ILE A 130 24.49 17.55 -12.85
N SER A 131 24.79 18.30 -11.79
CA SER A 131 26.13 18.87 -11.58
C SER A 131 26.49 18.87 -10.10
N PHE A 132 27.76 19.02 -9.78
CA PHE A 132 28.18 19.16 -8.39
C PHE A 132 29.35 20.13 -8.26
N LYS A 133 29.46 20.79 -7.09
CA LYS A 133 30.55 21.69 -6.73
C LYS A 133 30.95 21.45 -5.29
N ARG A 134 32.19 21.00 -5.06
CA ARG A 134 32.69 20.60 -3.74
C ARG A 134 31.80 19.50 -3.13
N LYS A 135 31.14 19.79 -2.01
CA LYS A 135 30.19 18.89 -1.35
C LYS A 135 28.74 19.10 -1.81
N LYS A 136 28.47 20.10 -2.67
CA LYS A 136 27.11 20.42 -3.10
C LYS A 136 26.75 19.69 -4.38
N PHE A 137 25.65 18.95 -4.37
CA PHE A 137 25.06 18.28 -5.51
C PHE A 137 23.87 19.09 -6.02
N PHE A 138 23.70 19.23 -7.33
CA PHE A 138 22.68 20.06 -7.97
C PHE A 138 21.90 19.28 -9.02
N ILE A 139 20.58 19.35 -8.93
CA ILE A 139 19.63 18.82 -9.92
C ILE A 139 18.93 20.00 -10.59
N HIS A 140 19.06 20.10 -11.90
CA HIS A 140 18.43 21.13 -12.72
C HIS A 140 17.20 20.52 -13.38
N GLN A 141 16.02 21.05 -13.07
CA GLN A 141 14.76 20.52 -13.59
C GLN A 141 14.23 21.30 -14.79
N ARG A 142 13.41 20.64 -15.60
CA ARG A 142 12.70 21.24 -16.74
C ARG A 142 11.60 22.19 -16.23
N GLN A 143 11.46 23.33 -16.88
CA GLN A 143 10.50 24.39 -16.54
C GLN A 143 9.05 23.86 -16.64
N LYS A 144 8.23 24.06 -15.60
CA LYS A 144 6.76 23.93 -15.68
C LYS A 144 6.19 25.22 -16.27
N GLN A 145 5.14 25.13 -17.10
CA GLN A 145 4.64 26.19 -17.99
C GLN A 145 4.12 27.49 -17.32
N ALA A 146 4.34 27.72 -16.02
CA ALA A 146 3.84 28.90 -15.30
C ALA A 146 4.90 29.65 -14.45
N GLU A 147 6.18 29.28 -14.45
CA GLU A 147 7.20 29.93 -13.60
C GLU A 147 8.36 30.53 -14.42
N SER A 148 8.78 31.75 -14.04
CA SER A 148 9.82 32.54 -14.72
C SER A 148 11.26 32.29 -14.23
N ARG A 149 11.51 31.23 -13.45
CA ARG A 149 12.84 30.90 -12.90
C ARG A 149 13.20 29.42 -13.08
N GLU A 150 14.48 29.15 -13.35
CA GLU A 150 15.05 27.80 -13.36
C GLU A 150 14.98 27.16 -11.97
N HIS A 151 14.30 26.01 -11.84
CA HIS A 151 14.20 25.30 -10.56
C HIS A 151 15.43 24.41 -10.34
N ILE A 152 16.40 24.92 -9.57
CA ILE A 152 17.62 24.19 -9.18
C ILE A 152 17.48 23.69 -7.75
N VAL A 153 17.53 22.37 -7.58
CA VAL A 153 17.55 21.73 -6.26
C VAL A 153 18.98 21.42 -5.87
N ALA A 154 19.37 21.71 -4.63
CA ALA A 154 20.73 21.53 -4.14
C ALA A 154 20.77 20.71 -2.83
N PHE A 155 21.71 19.77 -2.75
CA PHE A 155 21.95 18.93 -1.57
C PHE A 155 23.40 19.05 -1.10
N ASN A 156 23.63 18.95 0.21
CA ASN A 156 24.98 18.93 0.77
C ASN A 156 25.38 17.49 1.12
N MET A 157 26.34 16.93 0.41
CA MET A 157 26.87 15.60 0.70
C MET A 157 27.90 15.64 1.82
N LEU A 158 28.09 14.51 2.52
CA LEU A 158 29.01 14.40 3.67
C LEU A 158 30.44 14.84 3.32
N ASN A 159 30.91 14.47 2.13
CA ASN A 159 32.21 14.88 1.61
C ASN A 159 32.23 14.93 0.07
N TYR A 160 33.32 15.47 -0.49
CA TYR A 160 33.50 15.60 -1.94
C TYR A 160 33.48 14.24 -2.66
N ARG A 161 34.05 13.20 -2.04
CA ARG A 161 34.11 11.85 -2.62
C ARG A 161 32.70 11.25 -2.72
N SER A 162 31.88 11.35 -1.67
CA SER A 162 30.47 10.94 -1.69
C SER A 162 29.66 11.70 -2.74
N CYS A 163 29.88 13.01 -2.88
CA CYS A 163 29.22 13.82 -3.90
C CYS A 163 29.60 13.42 -5.34
N LYS A 164 30.89 13.15 -5.56
CA LYS A 164 31.39 12.67 -6.84
C LYS A 164 30.86 11.27 -7.18
N ASN A 165 30.74 10.40 -6.19
CA ASN A 165 30.19 9.05 -6.36
C ASN A 165 28.70 9.11 -6.73
N LEU A 166 27.89 9.85 -5.96
CA LEU A 166 26.48 10.10 -6.28
C LEU A 166 26.32 10.63 -7.71
N TRP A 167 27.12 11.63 -8.08
CA TRP A 167 27.07 12.20 -9.43
C TRP A 167 27.39 11.17 -10.52
N LYS A 168 28.40 10.31 -10.31
CA LYS A 168 28.71 9.23 -11.25
C LYS A 168 27.56 8.25 -11.39
N SER A 169 27.03 7.73 -10.28
CA SER A 169 25.90 6.80 -10.27
C SER A 169 24.68 7.42 -10.97
N CYS A 170 24.37 8.69 -10.70
CA CYS A 170 23.27 9.39 -11.39
C CYS A 170 23.49 9.52 -12.90
N VAL A 171 24.71 9.84 -13.34
CA VAL A 171 25.03 9.93 -14.78
C VAL A 171 24.92 8.57 -15.45
N GLU A 172 25.42 7.51 -14.81
CA GLU A 172 25.35 6.14 -15.32
C GLU A 172 23.89 5.68 -15.46
N HIS A 173 23.06 5.86 -14.43
CA HIS A 173 21.63 5.53 -14.48
C HIS A 173 20.87 6.39 -15.49
N HIS A 174 21.07 7.72 -15.47
CA HIS A 174 20.41 8.63 -16.40
C HIS A 174 20.77 8.29 -17.87
N SER A 175 22.04 8.01 -18.17
CA SER A 175 22.48 7.60 -19.50
C SER A 175 21.93 6.23 -19.91
N PHE A 176 21.90 5.25 -19.00
CA PHE A 176 21.39 3.91 -19.28
C PHE A 176 19.89 3.93 -19.58
N PHE A 177 19.09 4.62 -18.75
CA PHE A 177 17.63 4.64 -18.89
C PHE A 177 17.11 5.63 -19.96
N GLN A 178 17.91 6.63 -20.38
CA GLN A 178 17.59 7.46 -21.56
C GLN A 178 18.03 6.85 -22.90
N ALA A 179 18.94 5.87 -22.92
CA ALA A 179 19.44 5.27 -24.16
C ALA A 179 18.34 4.59 -25.01
N LYS A 180 17.17 4.28 -24.43
CA LYS A 180 16.01 3.73 -25.16
C LYS A 180 15.32 4.73 -26.11
N LYS A 181 15.67 6.02 -26.10
CA LYS A 181 15.05 7.04 -26.98
C LYS A 181 15.78 7.35 -28.30
N LEU A 182 16.85 6.62 -28.64
CA LEU A 182 17.64 6.86 -29.86
C LEU A 182 17.74 5.63 -30.78
N LEU A 183 16.67 4.84 -30.89
CA LEU A 183 16.47 4.00 -32.07
C LEU A 183 15.72 4.83 -33.13
N PRO A 184 16.31 5.12 -34.31
CA PRO A 184 15.59 5.83 -35.35
C PRO A 184 14.40 4.99 -35.81
N GLN A 185 13.18 5.53 -35.69
CA GLN A 185 12.03 5.04 -36.43
C GLN A 185 12.37 5.08 -37.92
N GLU A 186 12.44 3.92 -38.57
CA GLU A 186 12.44 3.83 -40.03
C GLU A 186 11.14 4.43 -40.55
N LYS A 187 11.24 5.61 -41.15
CA LYS A 187 10.14 6.19 -41.92
C LYS A 187 10.03 5.41 -43.22
N ASN A 188 8.97 4.63 -43.34
CA ASN A 188 8.47 4.12 -44.62
C ASN A 188 8.21 5.28 -45.58
N VAL A 189 9.11 5.45 -46.55
CA VAL A 189 8.83 6.23 -47.76
C VAL A 189 8.59 5.22 -48.87
N LEU A 190 7.32 5.06 -49.25
CA LEU A 190 6.96 4.27 -50.42
C LEU A 190 7.16 5.07 -51.71
N SER A 191 7.72 4.35 -52.66
CA SER A 191 7.49 4.44 -54.11
C SER A 191 8.49 5.24 -54.96
N GLN A 192 9.14 4.46 -55.84
CA GLN A 192 9.39 4.73 -57.27
C GLN A 192 10.83 5.00 -57.77
N TYR A 193 11.34 3.95 -58.44
CA TYR A 193 12.27 3.86 -59.59
C TYR A 193 13.81 3.95 -59.44
N TRP A 194 14.43 2.76 -59.61
CA TRP A 194 15.59 2.37 -60.45
C TRP A 194 16.27 3.50 -61.28
N THR A 195 17.59 3.62 -61.52
CA THR A 195 18.61 2.61 -61.89
C THR A 195 20.03 3.21 -61.96
N LEU A 196 21.01 2.31 -61.95
CA LEU A 196 22.48 2.36 -62.11
C LEU A 196 23.05 3.15 -63.33
N GLY A 197 24.25 3.75 -63.21
CA GLY A 197 25.15 3.94 -64.37
C GLY A 197 26.01 5.22 -64.41
N SER A 198 27.33 5.07 -64.60
CA SER A 198 28.37 6.11 -64.52
C SER A 198 28.69 6.82 -65.86
N ARG A 199 29.16 8.09 -65.79
CA ARG A 199 30.47 8.65 -66.28
C ARG A 199 30.37 10.04 -66.98
N ASN A 200 31.14 10.99 -66.40
CA ASN A 200 31.49 12.40 -66.72
C ASN A 200 32.02 12.69 -68.17
N PRO A 201 32.31 13.94 -68.66
CA PRO A 201 32.71 15.17 -67.92
C PRO A 201 32.39 16.60 -68.50
N LYS A 202 32.29 17.63 -67.63
CA LYS A 202 33.08 18.91 -67.59
C LYS A 202 32.32 20.12 -67.00
N LYS A 203 32.90 20.62 -65.89
CA LYS A 203 32.88 21.99 -65.32
C LYS A 203 31.59 22.53 -64.69
N SER A 204 31.49 22.44 -63.36
CA SER A 204 31.43 23.61 -62.44
C SER A 204 31.20 23.14 -60.99
N VAL A 205 32.16 23.48 -60.11
CA VAL A 205 32.09 23.63 -58.64
C VAL A 205 31.20 22.63 -57.85
N ASN A 206 31.78 21.54 -57.32
CA ASN A 206 31.81 21.16 -55.88
C ASN A 206 32.38 19.73 -55.68
N ASN A 207 32.95 19.47 -54.49
CA ASN A 207 33.34 18.18 -53.87
C ASN A 207 34.46 17.31 -54.48
N GLN A 208 35.42 16.85 -53.65
CA GLN A 208 35.56 15.43 -53.23
C GLN A 208 36.86 15.12 -52.42
N TYR A 209 36.66 14.70 -51.15
CA TYR A 209 37.34 13.66 -50.32
C TYR A 209 38.89 13.68 -50.14
N CYS A 210 39.53 13.27 -49.05
CA CYS A 210 39.22 12.37 -47.94
C CYS A 210 40.35 12.54 -46.89
N LYS A 211 40.08 12.55 -45.57
CA LYS A 211 40.88 11.88 -44.52
C LYS A 211 40.49 12.32 -43.11
N LYS A 212 40.21 11.31 -42.28
CA LYS A 212 40.68 11.13 -40.89
C LYS A 212 40.39 12.23 -39.83
N VAL A 213 39.76 11.73 -38.76
CA VAL A 213 40.13 11.93 -37.34
C VAL A 213 39.69 13.25 -36.69
N ILE A 214 38.63 13.11 -35.89
CA ILE A 214 38.50 13.52 -34.48
C ILE A 214 39.29 14.77 -34.06
N GLY A 215 38.53 15.84 -33.81
CA GLY A 215 38.81 16.85 -32.80
C GLY A 215 38.66 18.30 -33.29
N GLY A 216 37.66 19.04 -32.79
CA GLY A 216 37.64 20.50 -32.94
C GLY A 216 36.28 21.18 -32.77
N MET A 217 35.88 21.41 -31.51
CA MET A 217 34.84 22.36 -31.10
C MET A 217 35.12 23.79 -31.60
N VAL A 218 34.06 24.53 -31.96
CA VAL A 218 34.06 26.00 -31.90
C VAL A 218 32.82 26.47 -31.13
N TRP A 219 33.03 26.71 -29.84
CA TRP A 219 32.42 27.81 -29.12
C TRP A 219 33.39 29.00 -29.21
N ASN A 220 32.87 30.22 -29.27
CA ASN A 220 33.68 31.44 -29.20
C ASN A 220 32.91 32.49 -28.36
N PRO A 221 33.54 33.56 -27.84
CA PRO A 221 34.47 33.52 -26.70
C PRO A 221 34.27 34.71 -25.74
N VAL A 222 34.44 34.56 -24.41
CA VAL A 222 34.93 35.69 -23.58
C VAL A 222 35.83 35.20 -22.42
N MET A 223 37.10 35.56 -22.58
CA MET A 223 38.18 35.84 -21.62
C MET A 223 38.76 34.78 -20.66
N ARG A 224 39.99 34.39 -21.06
CA ARG A 224 41.29 34.56 -20.37
C ARG A 224 41.66 33.62 -19.20
N ARG A 225 42.57 32.70 -19.59
CA ARG A 225 43.92 32.43 -19.05
C ARG A 225 44.08 32.30 -17.52
N SER A 226 44.54 31.13 -17.08
CA SER A 226 45.97 30.91 -16.83
C SER A 226 46.28 29.43 -16.58
N LEU A 227 47.46 29.04 -17.04
CA LEU A 227 48.05 27.70 -17.08
C LEU A 227 48.55 27.24 -15.70
N SER A 228 48.52 25.94 -15.44
CA SER A 228 49.75 25.16 -15.27
C SER A 228 49.44 23.66 -15.19
N VAL A 229 50.32 22.93 -15.85
CA VAL A 229 50.35 21.49 -16.07
C VAL A 229 51.07 20.84 -14.90
N GLU A 230 50.59 19.70 -14.41
CA GLU A 230 51.51 18.64 -13.97
C GLU A 230 50.89 17.26 -14.16
N ARG A 231 51.66 16.42 -14.88
CA ARG A 231 51.42 15.01 -15.15
C ARG A 231 51.55 14.19 -13.86
N LEU A 232 50.79 13.09 -13.76
CA LEU A 232 51.36 11.75 -13.53
C LEU A 232 50.35 10.67 -13.96
N GLU A 233 50.93 9.60 -14.48
CA GLU A 233 50.38 8.47 -15.22
C GLU A 233 49.66 7.46 -14.28
N THR A 234 48.70 6.62 -14.69
CA THR A 234 48.94 5.40 -15.48
C THR A 234 47.63 4.72 -15.96
N LYS A 235 47.58 4.48 -17.28
CA LYS A 235 47.10 3.32 -18.06
C LYS A 235 46.07 2.30 -17.48
N SER A 236 44.86 2.29 -18.09
CA SER A 236 44.19 1.19 -18.85
C SER A 236 44.75 -0.24 -18.73
N LEU A 237 44.05 -1.39 -18.63
CA LEU A 237 42.72 -1.96 -19.01
C LEU A 237 42.74 -3.47 -18.50
N PRO A 238 41.92 -4.46 -18.93
CA PRO A 238 40.46 -4.68 -19.05
C PRO A 238 39.97 -5.99 -18.34
N SER A 239 38.69 -6.35 -18.54
CA SER A 239 37.94 -7.54 -18.06
C SER A 239 38.59 -8.93 -18.26
N ARG A 240 38.42 -9.85 -17.28
CA ARG A 240 37.84 -11.23 -17.42
C ARG A 240 37.99 -12.08 -16.14
N SER A 241 37.11 -13.09 -16.05
CA SER A 241 36.97 -14.21 -15.11
C SER A 241 38.27 -14.99 -14.78
N PRO A 242 38.33 -15.82 -13.72
CA PRO A 242 39.56 -16.54 -13.35
C PRO A 242 39.77 -17.89 -14.10
N PRO A 243 41.03 -18.31 -14.33
CA PRO A 243 41.38 -19.59 -14.95
C PRO A 243 42.02 -20.61 -13.98
N ILE A 244 41.83 -21.91 -14.24
CA ILE A 244 42.83 -22.97 -13.95
C ILE A 244 42.86 -23.94 -15.15
N THR A 245 44.06 -24.19 -15.69
CA THR A 245 44.41 -25.34 -16.55
C THR A 245 45.75 -25.90 -16.06
N PRO A 246 46.13 -27.14 -16.46
CA PRO A 246 47.07 -27.21 -17.59
C PRO A 246 46.77 -28.32 -18.62
N ASN A 247 47.25 -28.03 -19.84
CA ASN A 247 47.12 -28.74 -21.12
C ASN A 247 47.88 -30.07 -21.24
N TRP A 248 47.43 -30.94 -22.18
CA TRP A 248 48.31 -31.59 -23.18
C TRP A 248 47.60 -31.92 -24.52
N ARG A 249 48.27 -31.50 -25.61
CA ARG A 249 48.35 -32.00 -27.01
C ARG A 249 47.15 -31.95 -28.00
N SER A 250 47.50 -31.34 -29.13
CA SER A 250 46.92 -31.23 -30.49
C SER A 250 47.03 -32.55 -31.31
N PRO A 251 46.77 -32.58 -32.65
CA PRO A 251 45.66 -32.04 -33.48
C PRO A 251 45.17 -33.09 -34.54
N ARG A 252 44.09 -32.84 -35.31
CA ARG A 252 44.01 -32.99 -36.81
C ARG A 252 42.59 -33.04 -37.43
N LEU A 253 42.45 -32.22 -38.48
CA LEU A 253 41.91 -32.47 -39.84
C LEU A 253 40.40 -32.67 -40.11
N ARG A 254 39.79 -31.56 -40.58
CA ARG A 254 39.04 -31.27 -41.83
C ARG A 254 38.33 -32.36 -42.68
N HIS A 255 37.29 -31.83 -43.34
CA HIS A 255 36.68 -32.12 -44.67
C HIS A 255 35.56 -33.18 -44.68
N GLU A 256 34.44 -33.07 -45.37
CA GLU A 256 33.76 -32.03 -46.19
C GLU A 256 32.38 -32.64 -46.64
N ILE A 257 31.51 -31.83 -47.25
CA ILE A 257 30.49 -32.21 -48.28
C ILE A 257 29.02 -32.51 -47.88
N ARG A 258 28.15 -31.77 -48.59
CA ARG A 258 26.78 -32.02 -49.11
C ARG A 258 25.52 -31.65 -48.30
N LYS A 259 24.81 -30.65 -48.85
CA LYS A 259 23.33 -30.61 -48.96
C LYS A 259 22.85 -31.62 -50.02
N PRO A 260 21.58 -32.06 -49.99
CA PRO A 260 20.56 -31.39 -50.81
C PRO A 260 19.17 -31.23 -50.12
N ARG A 261 18.42 -30.21 -50.54
CA ARG A 261 16.95 -30.13 -50.41
C ARG A 261 16.31 -30.90 -51.57
N HIS A 262 15.09 -31.41 -51.40
CA HIS A 262 13.94 -31.14 -52.29
C HIS A 262 12.61 -31.44 -51.58
N SER A 263 11.59 -30.75 -52.09
CA SER A 263 10.21 -30.49 -51.67
C SER A 263 9.20 -31.63 -51.86
N SER A 264 8.07 -31.60 -51.12
CA SER A 264 6.69 -31.45 -51.67
C SER A 264 5.64 -31.54 -50.55
N ALA A 265 4.41 -31.13 -50.89
CA ALA A 265 3.39 -30.51 -50.04
C ALA A 265 2.33 -31.46 -49.43
N ASP A 266 1.48 -30.80 -48.64
CA ASP A 266 0.07 -31.09 -48.32
C ASP A 266 -0.31 -31.94 -47.08
N ASN A 267 -0.83 -31.19 -46.10
CA ASN A 267 -2.09 -31.38 -45.36
C ASN A 267 -2.47 -32.79 -44.88
N LEU A 268 -2.52 -32.95 -43.55
CA LEU A 268 -3.75 -33.26 -42.81
C LEU A 268 -3.48 -33.16 -41.31
N ALA A 269 -4.26 -32.30 -40.66
CA ALA A 269 -4.41 -32.22 -39.22
C ALA A 269 -5.23 -33.41 -38.73
N ASN A 270 -4.80 -34.05 -37.62
CA ASN A 270 -5.71 -34.52 -36.58
C ASN A 270 -4.97 -34.83 -35.28
N GLU A 271 -5.64 -34.45 -34.18
CA GLU A 271 -5.67 -35.08 -32.86
C GLU A 271 -4.41 -35.09 -31.97
N MET A 272 -4.53 -34.44 -30.80
CA MET A 272 -4.91 -35.07 -29.51
C MET A 272 -4.31 -34.31 -28.31
N THR A 273 -5.22 -33.84 -27.44
CA THR A 273 -5.11 -33.74 -25.97
C THR A 273 -3.95 -32.96 -25.36
N TYR A 274 -4.24 -31.77 -24.84
CA TYR A 274 -3.66 -31.33 -23.58
C TYR A 274 -4.77 -31.16 -22.54
N ILE A 275 -4.68 -32.04 -21.55
CA ILE A 275 -5.44 -32.08 -20.31
C ILE A 275 -5.02 -30.87 -19.45
N THR A 276 -6.03 -30.25 -18.85
CA THR A 276 -5.97 -29.28 -17.76
C THR A 276 -5.35 -29.87 -16.50
N GLU A 277 -4.44 -29.15 -15.84
CA GLU A 277 -4.21 -29.30 -14.40
C GLU A 277 -4.08 -27.91 -13.74
N THR A 278 -5.21 -27.47 -13.18
CA THR A 278 -5.28 -26.77 -11.90
C THR A 278 -4.77 -27.67 -10.79
N GLU A 279 -3.99 -27.17 -9.83
CA GLU A 279 -4.23 -27.48 -8.41
C GLU A 279 -3.52 -26.54 -7.43
N ASP A 280 -4.30 -26.21 -6.40
CA ASP A 280 -3.97 -25.48 -5.18
C ASP A 280 -3.00 -26.25 -4.27
N VAL A 281 -2.16 -25.55 -3.50
CA VAL A 281 -1.51 -26.14 -2.32
C VAL A 281 -1.77 -25.28 -1.08
N PHE A 282 -2.68 -25.77 -0.25
CA PHE A 282 -2.85 -25.40 1.16
C PHE A 282 -1.74 -26.06 2.01
N TYR A 283 -1.27 -25.38 3.06
CA TYR A 283 -0.71 -26.04 4.25
C TYR A 283 -1.60 -25.78 5.45
N THR A 284 -2.35 -26.81 5.88
CA THR A 284 -2.87 -26.93 7.24
C THR A 284 -2.17 -28.13 7.88
N TYR A 285 -1.50 -27.93 9.00
CA TYR A 285 -0.95 -29.03 9.80
C TYR A 285 -2.10 -29.84 10.41
N LYS A 286 -2.27 -31.08 9.96
CA LYS A 286 -2.90 -32.14 10.75
C LYS A 286 -1.86 -33.22 11.00
N GLY A 287 -1.50 -33.40 12.28
CA GLY A 287 -0.77 -34.57 12.73
C GLY A 287 -1.69 -35.79 12.78
N SER A 288 -1.18 -36.95 12.37
CA SER A 288 -1.68 -38.24 12.83
C SER A 288 -0.62 -39.32 12.71
N LEU A 289 -0.26 -39.87 13.87
CA LEU A 289 -0.16 -41.30 14.23
C LEU A 289 0.41 -42.29 13.19
N SER A 290 1.51 -42.93 13.60
CA SER A 290 2.05 -44.16 13.04
C SER A 290 1.32 -45.41 13.56
N PRO A 291 1.21 -46.50 12.76
CA PRO A 291 0.58 -47.74 13.19
C PRO A 291 1.57 -48.93 13.34
N LYS A 292 1.18 -49.82 14.27
CA LYS A 292 1.43 -51.27 14.39
C LYS A 292 2.78 -51.76 14.96
N ASP A 293 2.70 -52.48 16.08
CA ASP A 293 2.67 -53.96 16.04
C ASP A 293 2.02 -54.59 17.30
N SER A 294 1.20 -55.62 17.02
CA SER A 294 0.82 -56.87 17.72
C SER A 294 1.04 -56.96 19.27
N ASP A 295 0.13 -57.46 20.13
CA ASP A 295 -0.52 -58.77 20.12
C ASP A 295 -1.42 -58.93 21.39
N SER A 296 -2.45 -59.79 21.26
CA SER A 296 -3.14 -60.61 22.28
C SER A 296 -3.81 -60.00 23.55
N GLU A 297 -5.15 -59.93 23.47
CA GLU A 297 -6.16 -60.64 24.30
C GLU A 297 -6.14 -60.69 25.86
N VAL A 298 -7.37 -60.57 26.41
CA VAL A 298 -7.94 -61.17 27.65
C VAL A 298 -7.98 -60.33 28.95
N SER A 299 -9.13 -59.67 29.14
CA SER A 299 -10.11 -59.76 30.26
C SER A 299 -9.75 -59.57 31.76
N GLN A 300 -10.72 -58.96 32.45
CA GLN A 300 -11.17 -59.14 33.86
C GLN A 300 -10.80 -58.09 34.92
N ASN A 301 -11.84 -57.34 35.32
CA ASN A 301 -12.39 -57.15 36.68
C ASN A 301 -11.50 -57.14 37.94
N HIS A 302 -11.96 -56.30 38.87
CA HIS A 302 -11.84 -56.34 40.34
C HIS A 302 -10.72 -55.52 41.01
N SER A 303 -11.15 -54.46 41.70
CA SER A 303 -10.67 -54.05 43.02
C SER A 303 -10.97 -55.16 44.06
N PRO A 304 -10.32 -55.24 45.25
CA PRO A 304 -10.61 -54.29 46.35
C PRO A 304 -9.51 -54.10 47.44
N HIS A 305 -9.72 -53.06 48.28
CA HIS A 305 -9.47 -52.96 49.75
C HIS A 305 -8.03 -53.22 50.32
N ARG A 306 -7.54 -52.63 51.42
CA ARG A 306 -8.17 -52.04 52.62
C ARG A 306 -7.11 -51.36 53.53
N GLU A 307 -7.54 -50.29 54.24
CA GLU A 307 -7.30 -49.94 55.67
C GLU A 307 -5.85 -49.81 56.22
N SER A 308 -5.47 -48.84 57.08
CA SER A 308 -6.20 -48.15 58.16
C SER A 308 -5.39 -46.97 58.77
N LEU A 309 -6.11 -45.90 59.18
CA LEU A 309 -6.13 -45.13 60.46
C LEU A 309 -4.78 -44.75 61.14
N SER A 310 -4.54 -43.57 61.74
CA SER A 310 -5.40 -42.71 62.58
C SER A 310 -4.78 -41.32 62.90
N GLU A 311 -5.63 -40.28 62.91
CA GLU A 311 -5.84 -39.22 63.93
C GLU A 311 -4.78 -38.17 64.40
N ASN A 312 -5.32 -36.93 64.45
CA ASN A 312 -5.15 -35.83 65.45
C ASN A 312 -4.33 -34.55 65.12
N ASN A 313 -5.07 -33.44 64.98
CA ASN A 313 -4.73 -32.02 65.28
C ASN A 313 -4.58 -31.81 66.83
N PRO A 314 -4.26 -30.63 67.45
CA PRO A 314 -4.25 -29.23 66.94
C PRO A 314 -3.16 -28.24 67.52
N ALA A 315 -3.16 -27.01 66.97
CA ALA A 315 -3.01 -25.66 67.59
C ALA A 315 -1.80 -25.20 68.48
N GLN A 316 -1.54 -23.87 68.34
CA GLN A 316 -1.08 -22.84 69.32
C GLN A 316 0.38 -22.34 69.39
N SER A 317 0.50 -21.06 69.01
CA SER A 317 1.09 -19.89 69.71
C SER A 317 2.60 -19.74 70.02
N CYS A 318 3.13 -18.64 69.45
CA CYS A 318 3.76 -17.48 70.12
C CYS A 318 5.18 -17.51 70.75
N LEU A 319 5.92 -16.46 70.35
CA LEU A 319 6.94 -15.65 71.06
C LEU A 319 8.39 -16.17 71.16
N THR A 320 9.35 -15.39 70.64
CA THR A 320 10.21 -14.51 71.48
C THR A 320 11.19 -13.65 70.65
N GLN A 321 11.52 -12.49 71.23
CA GLN A 321 12.31 -11.37 70.71
C GLN A 321 13.84 -11.53 70.90
N LYS A 322 14.58 -10.52 70.36
CA LYS A 322 15.93 -9.99 70.72
C LYS A 322 17.09 -10.60 69.92
N SER A 323 18.11 -9.86 69.43
CA SER A 323 18.52 -8.46 69.57
C SER A 323 19.76 -8.16 68.69
N SER A 324 19.81 -6.94 68.13
CA SER A 324 20.94 -5.99 67.93
C SER A 324 22.38 -6.43 67.63
N SER A 325 23.02 -5.76 66.64
CA SER A 325 24.24 -4.89 66.77
C SER A 325 24.81 -4.59 65.36
N SER A 326 24.66 -3.39 64.78
CA SER A 326 25.49 -2.15 64.90
C SER A 326 26.94 -2.27 64.40
N VAL A 327 27.29 -1.58 63.30
CA VAL A 327 28.58 -0.83 63.14
C VAL A 327 28.38 0.32 62.12
N SER A 328 28.77 1.53 62.52
CA SER A 328 29.21 2.63 61.65
C SER A 328 30.62 3.03 62.12
N PRO A 329 31.41 3.84 61.36
CA PRO A 329 31.40 5.29 61.68
C PRO A 329 31.78 6.29 60.54
N SER A 330 31.25 7.51 60.68
CA SER A 330 31.81 8.89 60.45
C SER A 330 32.53 9.25 59.13
N SER A 331 32.36 10.44 58.53
CA SER A 331 32.69 11.76 59.14
C SER A 331 32.23 13.01 58.36
N ASN A 332 31.83 14.04 59.13
CA ASN A 332 32.01 15.51 59.00
C ASN A 332 31.13 16.41 58.08
N ALA A 333 30.47 17.38 58.73
CA ALA A 333 29.83 18.62 58.23
C ALA A 333 30.72 19.86 58.61
N PRO A 334 30.33 21.17 58.63
CA PRO A 334 29.07 21.89 58.29
C PRO A 334 29.19 23.36 57.70
N GLY A 335 28.05 24.07 57.53
CA GLY A 335 27.88 25.57 57.58
C GLY A 335 27.62 26.26 56.21
N SER A 336 26.54 27.00 55.87
CA SER A 336 25.63 28.02 56.46
C SER A 336 26.06 29.50 56.26
N CYS A 337 25.11 30.30 55.71
CA CYS A 337 24.92 31.77 55.78
C CYS A 337 25.35 32.68 54.58
N SER A 338 24.36 33.41 54.04
CA SER A 338 24.43 34.73 53.34
C SER A 338 24.29 35.88 54.39
N PRO A 339 24.38 37.23 54.14
CA PRO A 339 23.89 38.03 53.00
C PRO A 339 24.71 39.33 52.62
N ASP A 340 24.11 40.18 51.75
CA ASP A 340 24.37 41.61 51.41
C ASP A 340 25.60 42.00 50.53
N GLY A 341 25.51 42.82 49.47
CA GLY A 341 24.40 43.53 48.81
C GLY A 341 24.90 44.62 47.82
N VAL A 342 24.01 44.97 46.86
CA VAL A 342 23.81 46.30 46.19
C VAL A 342 24.79 46.73 45.08
N ASP A 343 24.44 47.18 43.87
CA ASP A 343 23.22 47.33 43.04
C ASP A 343 23.67 47.78 41.62
N GLN A 344 22.92 47.45 40.55
CA GLN A 344 22.21 48.44 39.71
C GLN A 344 21.61 47.85 38.40
N ARG A 345 20.27 47.96 38.35
CA ARG A 345 19.41 48.32 37.19
C ARG A 345 19.16 47.25 36.12
N PHE A 346 17.98 46.61 36.15
CA PHE A 346 16.78 47.04 35.39
C PHE A 346 15.63 46.07 35.65
N LEU A 347 14.49 46.62 36.08
CA LEU A 347 13.23 45.94 36.34
C LEU A 347 12.21 46.55 35.37
N GLU A 348 11.69 45.75 34.45
CA GLU A 348 10.32 45.90 33.94
C GLU A 348 9.73 44.50 33.72
N ASP A 349 8.59 44.32 34.36
CA ASP A 349 7.80 43.10 34.47
C ASP A 349 7.30 42.58 33.12
N TYR A 350 7.31 41.25 32.94
CA TYR A 350 6.41 40.56 32.02
C TYR A 350 5.74 39.38 32.71
N HIS A 351 4.48 39.59 33.09
CA HIS A 351 3.52 38.54 33.40
C HIS A 351 2.76 38.12 32.12
N LYS A 352 2.50 36.80 32.04
CA LYS A 352 1.53 36.07 31.19
C LYS A 352 1.96 35.69 29.77
N VAL A 353 2.08 34.39 29.52
CA VAL A 353 1.18 33.52 28.72
C VAL A 353 1.88 32.16 28.55
N THR A 354 1.27 31.08 29.03
CA THR A 354 1.75 29.70 28.82
C THR A 354 0.74 28.98 27.93
N LYS A 355 1.12 28.73 26.67
CA LYS A 355 0.50 27.75 25.75
C LYS A 355 1.54 27.29 24.73
N GLY A 356 1.71 25.98 24.56
CA GLY A 356 2.30 25.40 23.34
C GLY A 356 3.07 24.08 23.52
N GLY A 357 2.57 23.02 22.87
CA GLY A 357 3.32 21.85 22.38
C GLY A 357 3.45 20.68 23.37
N PHE A 358 3.34 19.40 23.01
CA PHE A 358 3.38 18.70 21.72
C PHE A 358 2.71 17.31 21.93
N VAL A 359 2.01 16.78 20.94
CA VAL A 359 1.54 15.38 20.92
C VAL A 359 2.14 14.72 19.69
N GLU A 360 2.89 13.64 19.93
CA GLU A 360 3.36 12.72 18.89
C GLU A 360 2.31 11.62 18.63
N ASP A 361 2.30 11.31 17.35
CA ASP A 361 1.44 10.43 16.57
C ASP A 361 1.83 8.95 16.76
N ALA A 362 0.84 8.07 16.88
CA ALA A 362 1.03 6.63 16.79
C ALA A 362 -0.13 6.04 15.98
N SER A 363 0.19 5.64 14.77
CA SER A 363 -0.69 4.96 13.82
C SER A 363 -0.20 3.52 13.58
N GLN A 364 -1.15 2.69 13.08
CA GLN A 364 -1.01 1.32 12.52
C GLN A 364 -1.13 0.19 13.56
N TYR A 365 -1.99 -0.84 13.44
CA TYR A 365 -2.17 -1.79 12.33
C TYR A 365 -3.58 -2.46 12.27
N TYR A 366 -3.94 -2.88 11.05
CA TYR A 366 -5.01 -3.82 10.58
C TYR A 366 -4.97 -5.20 11.29
N CYS A 367 -5.96 -6.12 11.30
CA CYS A 367 -7.36 -6.21 10.87
C CYS A 367 -7.80 -7.69 11.05
N ASP A 368 -9.01 -7.90 11.56
CA ASP A 368 -9.96 -8.99 11.26
C ASP A 368 -9.52 -10.47 11.36
N LYS A 369 -10.16 -11.22 12.28
CA LYS A 369 -11.11 -12.28 11.88
C LYS A 369 -11.92 -12.89 13.04
N SER A 370 -13.12 -13.32 12.64
CA SER A 370 -14.05 -14.29 13.23
C SER A 370 -15.18 -13.77 14.13
N ASP A 371 -16.37 -13.87 13.54
CA ASP A 371 -17.65 -14.34 14.08
C ASP A 371 -17.93 -14.06 15.57
N ASP A 372 -18.92 -13.20 15.78
CA ASP A 372 -20.16 -13.49 16.50
C ASP A 372 -20.61 -12.22 17.26
N GLY A 373 -21.83 -11.78 16.96
CA GLY A 373 -22.51 -10.66 17.63
C GLY A 373 -22.00 -9.26 17.26
N ASP A 374 -22.86 -8.51 16.57
CA ASP A 374 -22.79 -7.07 16.33
C ASP A 374 -22.40 -6.31 17.62
N GLY A 375 -21.11 -6.03 17.77
CA GLY A 375 -20.50 -5.50 18.99
C GLY A 375 -19.58 -4.34 18.63
N TYR A 376 -19.93 -3.14 19.09
CA TYR A 376 -19.13 -1.94 18.90
C TYR A 376 -17.78 -2.11 19.64
N LEU A 377 -16.67 -1.89 18.94
CA LEU A 377 -15.33 -1.90 19.53
C LEU A 377 -15.04 -0.53 20.15
N VAL A 378 -14.62 -0.50 21.42
CA VAL A 378 -14.28 0.71 22.17
C VAL A 378 -12.84 0.63 22.64
N LEU A 379 -12.05 1.68 22.43
CA LEU A 379 -10.73 1.83 23.05
C LEU A 379 -10.89 2.52 24.41
N ILE A 380 -10.45 1.86 25.47
CA ILE A 380 -10.42 2.38 26.84
C ILE A 380 -8.96 2.52 27.27
N ARG A 381 -8.62 3.67 27.83
CA ARG A 381 -7.30 3.95 28.40
C ARG A 381 -7.43 4.12 29.91
N ILE A 382 -6.63 3.37 30.66
CA ILE A 382 -6.66 3.34 32.12
C ILE A 382 -5.26 3.62 32.65
N THR A 383 -5.13 4.64 33.47
CA THR A 383 -3.91 4.92 34.24
C THR A 383 -4.01 4.18 35.59
N PRO A 384 -2.96 3.49 36.07
CA PRO A 384 -3.04 2.75 37.32
C PRO A 384 -3.10 3.68 38.55
N ASP A 385 -3.60 3.17 39.68
CA ASP A 385 -3.60 3.86 40.98
C ASP A 385 -2.19 3.99 41.60
N GLU A 386 -2.08 4.64 42.76
CA GLU A 386 -0.80 4.83 43.48
C GLU A 386 -0.11 3.51 43.87
N GLU A 387 -0.87 2.41 43.97
CA GLU A 387 -0.35 1.05 44.20
C GLU A 387 -0.12 0.24 42.90
N GLY A 388 -0.34 0.87 41.75
CA GLY A 388 -0.17 0.31 40.41
C GLY A 388 -1.27 -0.68 39.98
N ARG A 389 -2.46 -0.62 40.57
CA ARG A 389 -3.62 -1.46 40.25
C ARG A 389 -4.56 -0.70 39.31
N PHE A 390 -5.21 -1.46 38.42
CA PHE A 390 -6.21 -0.92 37.49
C PHE A 390 -7.65 -1.09 37.98
N GLY A 391 -7.89 -2.02 38.92
CA GLY A 391 -9.17 -2.10 39.62
C GLY A 391 -10.28 -2.93 38.97
N PHE A 392 -9.96 -3.85 38.07
CA PHE A 392 -10.93 -4.79 37.50
C PHE A 392 -10.40 -6.23 37.51
N ASN A 393 -11.32 -7.20 37.51
CA ASN A 393 -11.02 -8.63 37.48
C ASN A 393 -11.32 -9.22 36.11
N LEU A 394 -10.45 -10.10 35.64
CA LEU A 394 -10.55 -10.75 34.34
C LEU A 394 -10.95 -12.22 34.49
N LYS A 395 -11.77 -12.74 33.56
CA LYS A 395 -12.06 -14.17 33.39
C LYS A 395 -11.87 -14.57 31.93
N GLY A 396 -11.55 -15.83 31.67
CA GLY A 396 -11.33 -16.37 30.31
C GLY A 396 -9.87 -16.45 29.92
N GLY A 397 -9.61 -16.89 28.69
CA GLY A 397 -8.30 -17.25 28.15
C GLY A 397 -8.41 -18.47 27.24
N VAL A 398 -7.46 -18.64 26.31
CA VAL A 398 -7.48 -19.75 25.36
C VAL A 398 -7.44 -21.12 26.08
N ASP A 399 -6.72 -21.19 27.20
CA ASP A 399 -6.61 -22.35 28.10
C ASP A 399 -7.94 -22.70 28.78
N GLN A 400 -8.79 -21.70 29.02
CA GLN A 400 -10.10 -21.87 29.64
C GLN A 400 -11.23 -22.04 28.60
N LYS A 401 -10.90 -21.99 27.30
CA LYS A 401 -11.86 -22.02 26.18
C LYS A 401 -13.01 -21.02 26.33
N MET A 402 -12.74 -19.89 26.97
CA MET A 402 -13.70 -18.81 27.18
C MET A 402 -13.10 -17.48 26.73
N PRO A 403 -13.88 -16.59 26.10
CA PRO A 403 -13.40 -15.26 25.73
C PRO A 403 -12.98 -14.48 26.97
N LEU A 404 -11.97 -13.62 26.80
CA LEU A 404 -11.47 -12.78 27.88
C LEU A 404 -12.45 -11.64 28.16
N VAL A 405 -13.07 -11.66 29.33
CA VAL A 405 -14.18 -10.76 29.70
C VAL A 405 -13.93 -10.13 31.07
N VAL A 406 -14.27 -8.85 31.20
CA VAL A 406 -14.26 -8.12 32.47
C VAL A 406 -15.35 -8.69 33.38
N SER A 407 -14.94 -9.31 34.48
CA SER A 407 -15.84 -10.05 35.36
C SER A 407 -16.35 -9.26 36.56
N ARG A 408 -15.57 -8.29 37.02
CA ARG A 408 -15.92 -7.38 38.11
C ARG A 408 -15.11 -6.10 38.01
N ILE A 409 -15.72 -4.97 38.34
CA ILE A 409 -15.01 -3.68 38.48
C ILE A 409 -15.12 -3.21 39.93
N ASN A 410 -14.00 -2.81 40.53
CA ASN A 410 -13.99 -2.27 41.87
C ASN A 410 -14.50 -0.81 41.82
N PRO A 411 -15.49 -0.43 42.64
CA PRO A 411 -15.97 0.95 42.71
C PRO A 411 -14.83 1.93 43.04
N GLU A 412 -14.88 3.13 42.48
CA GLU A 412 -13.87 4.21 42.68
C GLU A 412 -12.45 3.89 42.18
N SER A 413 -12.26 2.74 41.53
CA SER A 413 -10.97 2.38 40.94
C SER A 413 -10.72 3.07 39.60
N PRO A 414 -9.48 3.07 39.09
CA PRO A 414 -9.20 3.68 37.78
C PRO A 414 -10.00 3.08 36.62
N ALA A 415 -10.36 1.79 36.68
CA ALA A 415 -11.24 1.17 35.71
C ALA A 415 -12.72 1.60 35.81
N ASP A 416 -13.18 2.04 36.99
CA ASP A 416 -14.55 2.55 37.18
C ASP A 416 -14.68 4.02 36.75
N THR A 417 -13.58 4.78 36.87
CA THR A 417 -13.53 6.23 36.63
C THR A 417 -12.98 6.62 35.25
N CYS A 418 -12.50 5.68 34.45
CA CYS A 418 -12.00 5.94 33.10
C CYS A 418 -13.11 6.41 32.14
N MET A 419 -12.74 7.21 31.13
CA MET A 419 -13.64 7.60 30.05
C MET A 419 -13.04 7.22 28.69
N PRO A 420 -13.71 6.37 27.89
CA PRO A 420 -15.01 5.72 28.12
C PRO A 420 -15.02 4.73 29.30
N LYS A 421 -16.15 4.60 29.99
CA LYS A 421 -16.28 3.72 31.18
C LYS A 421 -16.22 2.24 30.82
N LEU A 422 -15.37 1.48 31.52
CA LEU A 422 -15.32 0.02 31.44
C LEU A 422 -16.53 -0.58 32.17
N ASN A 423 -17.15 -1.61 31.61
CA ASN A 423 -18.32 -2.26 32.19
C ASN A 423 -18.06 -3.74 32.44
N GLU A 424 -18.75 -4.28 33.44
CA GLU A 424 -18.77 -5.73 33.65
C GLU A 424 -19.44 -6.41 32.44
N GLY A 425 -18.81 -7.46 31.91
CA GLY A 425 -19.26 -8.16 30.70
C GLY A 425 -18.60 -7.68 29.40
N ASP A 426 -17.78 -6.61 29.44
CA ASP A 426 -17.02 -6.18 28.27
C ASP A 426 -15.95 -7.21 27.90
N GLN A 427 -15.93 -7.62 26.62
CA GLN A 427 -14.95 -8.58 26.11
C GLN A 427 -13.69 -7.86 25.67
N ILE A 428 -12.53 -8.21 26.24
CA ILE A 428 -11.24 -7.63 25.84
C ILE A 428 -10.74 -8.34 24.58
N VAL A 429 -10.38 -7.56 23.57
CA VAL A 429 -9.89 -8.01 22.27
C VAL A 429 -8.41 -7.69 22.11
N LEU A 430 -7.96 -6.49 22.50
CA LEU A 430 -6.55 -6.10 22.45
C LEU A 430 -6.09 -5.49 23.78
N ILE A 431 -4.81 -5.68 24.11
CA ILE A 431 -4.14 -5.02 25.24
C ILE A 431 -2.87 -4.34 24.71
N ASN A 432 -2.78 -3.01 24.82
CA ASN A 432 -1.68 -2.20 24.32
C ASN A 432 -1.31 -2.50 22.85
N GLY A 433 -2.32 -2.72 22.01
CA GLY A 433 -2.15 -3.05 20.58
C GLY A 433 -1.75 -4.50 20.30
N ARG A 434 -1.58 -5.35 21.33
CA ARG A 434 -1.36 -6.79 21.19
C ARG A 434 -2.69 -7.53 21.14
N ASP A 435 -2.84 -8.39 20.14
CA ASP A 435 -3.96 -9.34 20.09
C ASP A 435 -3.79 -10.42 21.16
N ILE A 436 -4.85 -10.63 21.95
CA ILE A 436 -4.90 -11.58 23.07
C ILE A 436 -5.72 -12.83 22.76
N SER A 437 -6.26 -12.97 21.54
CA SER A 437 -7.11 -14.10 21.09
C SER A 437 -6.49 -15.48 21.34
N GLU A 438 -5.19 -15.63 21.07
CA GLU A 438 -4.43 -16.90 21.20
C GLU A 438 -3.63 -17.02 22.52
N HIS A 439 -3.88 -16.15 23.51
CA HIS A 439 -3.10 -16.11 24.75
C HIS A 439 -3.84 -16.76 25.95
N THR A 440 -3.06 -17.38 26.83
CA THR A 440 -3.57 -17.97 28.08
C THR A 440 -3.93 -16.91 29.12
N HIS A 441 -4.80 -17.26 30.06
CA HIS A 441 -5.20 -16.37 31.16
C HIS A 441 -4.00 -15.73 31.86
N ASP A 442 -3.01 -16.53 32.25
CA ASP A 442 -1.82 -16.06 32.97
C ASP A 442 -0.95 -15.12 32.14
N GLN A 443 -0.80 -15.40 30.84
CA GLN A 443 -0.06 -14.52 29.92
C GLN A 443 -0.75 -13.16 29.77
N VAL A 444 -2.09 -13.14 29.72
CA VAL A 444 -2.87 -11.90 29.61
C VAL A 444 -2.77 -11.07 30.89
N VAL A 445 -2.87 -11.72 32.07
CA VAL A 445 -2.63 -11.07 33.36
C VAL A 445 -1.21 -10.51 33.44
N MET A 446 -0.22 -11.22 32.90
CA MET A 446 1.16 -10.73 32.82
C MET A 446 1.28 -9.49 31.92
N PHE A 447 0.62 -9.44 30.76
CA PHE A 447 0.63 -8.24 29.91
C PHE A 447 0.00 -7.01 30.58
N ILE A 448 -1.10 -7.22 31.33
CA ILE A 448 -1.73 -6.15 32.12
C ILE A 448 -0.78 -5.67 33.21
N LYS A 449 -0.11 -6.59 33.93
CA LYS A 449 0.87 -6.21 34.97
C LYS A 449 2.08 -5.50 34.38
N ALA A 450 2.60 -5.95 33.24
CA ALA A 450 3.74 -5.33 32.55
C ALA A 450 3.43 -3.90 32.06
N SER A 451 2.16 -3.56 31.80
CA SER A 451 1.76 -2.20 31.44
C SER A 451 2.02 -1.16 32.55
N ARG A 452 2.25 -1.60 33.79
CA ARG A 452 2.68 -0.74 34.91
C ARG A 452 4.12 -0.25 34.77
N GLU A 453 4.96 -1.02 34.06
CA GLU A 453 6.40 -0.82 33.95
C GLU A 453 6.80 -0.20 32.59
N SER A 454 5.82 0.07 31.72
CA SER A 454 6.05 0.70 30.41
C SER A 454 6.39 2.20 30.54
N HIS A 455 7.09 2.75 29.54
CA HIS A 455 7.42 4.18 29.47
C HIS A 455 6.18 5.10 29.49
N SER A 456 4.99 4.58 29.13
CA SER A 456 3.72 5.31 29.12
C SER A 456 2.90 5.17 30.41
N ARG A 457 3.15 4.14 31.26
CA ARG A 457 2.37 3.81 32.46
C ARG A 457 0.84 3.80 32.24
N GLU A 458 0.42 3.35 31.07
CA GLU A 458 -0.97 3.36 30.64
C GLU A 458 -1.37 1.97 30.12
N LEU A 459 -2.56 1.53 30.50
CA LEU A 459 -3.19 0.33 29.98
C LEU A 459 -4.26 0.72 28.96
N ALA A 460 -4.02 0.41 27.69
CA ALA A 460 -4.96 0.58 26.60
C ALA A 460 -5.65 -0.76 26.29
N LEU A 461 -6.96 -0.82 26.47
CA LEU A 461 -7.80 -1.99 26.20
C LEU A 461 -8.71 -1.70 25.01
N VAL A 462 -8.71 -2.57 24.01
CA VAL A 462 -9.79 -2.56 22.99
C VAL A 462 -10.80 -3.60 23.40
N ILE A 463 -12.03 -3.16 23.67
CA ILE A 463 -13.11 -4.01 24.14
C ILE A 463 -14.24 -4.11 23.10
N ARG A 464 -14.93 -5.25 23.04
CA ARG A 464 -16.16 -5.46 22.29
C ARG A 464 -17.34 -5.40 23.27
N ARG A 465 -18.19 -4.39 23.12
CA ARG A 465 -19.36 -4.19 23.98
C ARG A 465 -20.60 -4.81 23.33
N LYS A 466 -21.24 -5.79 23.99
CA LYS A 466 -22.53 -6.33 23.52
C LYS A 466 -23.62 -5.27 23.72
N ALA A 467 -24.38 -4.97 22.66
CA ALA A 467 -25.53 -4.09 22.76
C ALA A 467 -26.59 -4.72 23.70
N VAL A 468 -26.78 -4.15 24.88
CA VAL A 468 -27.88 -4.52 25.77
C VAL A 468 -29.16 -3.98 25.14
N ARG A 469 -29.94 -4.85 24.50
CA ARG A 469 -31.37 -4.60 24.25
C ARG A 469 -32.07 -4.59 25.61
N SER A 470 -32.40 -3.42 26.12
CA SER A 470 -33.47 -3.30 27.12
C SER A 470 -34.81 -3.47 26.38
N LEU A 471 -35.22 -4.73 26.21
CA LEU A 471 -36.55 -5.07 25.76
C LEU A 471 -37.45 -5.16 27.00
N ALA A 472 -38.14 -4.06 27.32
CA ALA A 472 -39.32 -4.09 28.17
C ALA A 472 -40.33 -3.08 27.62
N GLU A 473 -41.50 -3.62 27.25
CA GLU A 473 -42.75 -2.94 26.92
C GLU A 473 -42.86 -2.25 25.56
N ILE A 474 -43.27 -3.07 24.58
CA ILE A 474 -43.98 -2.63 23.37
C ILE A 474 -45.32 -2.03 23.82
N ARG A 475 -45.53 -0.73 23.59
CA ARG A 475 -46.87 -0.15 23.39
C ARG A 475 -46.83 0.83 22.21
N SER A 476 -47.70 0.54 21.24
CA SER A 476 -48.19 1.33 20.10
C SER A 476 -47.17 1.93 19.12
N GLU A 477 -47.23 1.44 17.88
CA GLU A 477 -46.54 1.95 16.68
C GLU A 477 -47.01 3.35 16.20
N ASP A 478 -47.96 3.99 16.87
CA ASP A 478 -48.47 5.31 16.49
C ASP A 478 -47.74 6.51 17.13
N GLU A 479 -46.74 6.27 17.98
CA GLU A 479 -45.90 7.34 18.57
C GLU A 479 -44.46 7.37 18.02
N LEU A 480 -44.04 6.36 17.24
CA LEU A 480 -42.69 6.36 16.63
C LEU A 480 -42.54 7.36 15.47
N SER A 481 -43.64 7.80 14.88
CA SER A 481 -43.68 8.86 13.87
C SER A 481 -43.64 10.28 14.47
N GLN A 482 -43.75 10.42 15.80
CA GLN A 482 -43.64 11.71 16.52
C GLN A 482 -42.32 11.86 17.31
N LEU A 483 -41.49 10.81 17.34
CA LEU A 483 -40.18 10.79 18.04
C LEU A 483 -38.98 10.95 17.12
N PHE A 484 -39.19 11.23 15.84
CA PHE A 484 -38.18 11.86 14.98
C PHE A 484 -38.40 13.37 15.01
N PRO A 485 -37.60 14.15 15.75
CA PRO A 485 -37.43 15.54 15.39
C PRO A 485 -36.87 15.58 13.97
N GLU A 486 -37.69 15.97 13.00
CA GLU A 486 -37.24 16.70 11.81
C GLU A 486 -36.58 18.01 12.28
N ALA A 487 -35.42 17.94 12.94
CA ALA A 487 -34.50 19.05 13.21
C ALA A 487 -33.41 18.64 14.22
N MET A 488 -32.36 17.97 13.74
CA MET A 488 -31.00 18.11 14.31
C MET A 488 -30.00 18.23 13.14
N PHE A 489 -30.37 18.95 12.10
CA PHE A 489 -29.42 19.63 11.25
C PHE A 489 -29.46 21.10 11.68
N PRO A 490 -28.33 21.81 11.76
CA PRO A 490 -28.40 23.26 11.89
C PRO A 490 -29.31 23.73 10.74
N ALA A 491 -30.43 24.39 11.08
CA ALA A 491 -31.08 25.27 10.13
C ALA A 491 -29.96 26.12 9.52
N CYS A 492 -29.88 26.18 8.19
CA CYS A 492 -28.91 27.00 7.47
C CYS A 492 -28.80 28.34 8.21
N PRO A 493 -27.62 28.70 8.75
CA PRO A 493 -27.41 30.06 9.22
C PRO A 493 -27.77 30.98 8.06
N GLU A 494 -28.48 32.07 8.32
CA GLU A 494 -28.77 33.13 7.34
C GLU A 494 -27.46 33.44 6.58
N GLY A 495 -27.37 32.99 5.32
CA GLY A 495 -26.13 32.98 4.52
C GLY A 495 -25.74 31.64 3.86
N GLY A 496 -26.42 30.52 4.17
CA GLY A 496 -26.11 29.17 3.66
C GLY A 496 -26.45 28.85 2.19
N ASP A 497 -27.03 29.77 1.43
CA ASP A 497 -27.45 29.49 0.04
C ASP A 497 -26.38 29.82 -1.01
N SER A 498 -25.23 30.38 -0.60
CA SER A 498 -24.14 30.73 -1.53
C SER A 498 -23.02 29.69 -1.51
N LEU A 499 -22.32 29.57 -2.65
CA LEU A 499 -21.10 28.77 -2.75
C LEU A 499 -20.06 29.20 -1.70
N GLU A 500 -19.81 30.50 -1.57
CA GLU A 500 -18.86 31.05 -0.60
C GLU A 500 -19.22 30.67 0.84
N GLY A 501 -20.49 30.77 1.22
CA GLY A 501 -20.99 30.36 2.53
C GLY A 501 -20.77 28.87 2.80
N SER A 502 -21.05 28.00 1.81
CA SER A 502 -20.82 26.56 1.95
C SER A 502 -19.33 26.21 2.10
N MET A 503 -18.43 26.93 1.44
CA MET A 503 -16.97 26.73 1.55
C MET A 503 -16.44 27.18 2.91
N GLU A 504 -16.92 28.31 3.42
CA GLU A 504 -16.57 28.80 4.76
C GLU A 504 -17.03 27.82 5.86
N LEU A 505 -18.23 27.26 5.71
CA LEU A 505 -18.74 26.22 6.60
C LEU A 505 -17.88 24.95 6.53
N LEU A 506 -17.51 24.50 5.33
CA LEU A 506 -16.66 23.33 5.14
C LEU A 506 -15.28 23.53 5.77
N LYS A 507 -14.67 24.71 5.59
CA LYS A 507 -13.38 25.08 6.18
C LYS A 507 -13.41 25.05 7.71
N LYS A 508 -14.37 25.76 8.32
CA LYS A 508 -14.58 25.73 9.78
C LYS A 508 -14.86 24.32 10.29
N GLY A 509 -15.60 23.55 9.50
CA GLY A 509 -15.96 22.18 9.84
C GLY A 509 -14.77 21.20 9.84
N LEU A 510 -13.81 21.39 8.93
CA LEU A 510 -12.54 20.65 8.90
C LEU A 510 -11.62 21.06 10.05
N GLU A 511 -11.50 22.36 10.34
CA GLU A 511 -10.69 22.89 11.44
C GLU A 511 -11.21 22.43 12.82
N SER A 512 -12.53 22.42 13.00
CA SER A 512 -13.18 21.96 14.24
C SER A 512 -13.34 20.44 14.34
N GLY A 513 -13.16 19.71 13.24
CA GLY A 513 -13.41 18.26 13.16
C GLY A 513 -14.89 17.86 13.09
N THR A 514 -15.82 18.82 13.12
CA THR A 514 -17.27 18.57 13.10
C THR A 514 -17.73 17.87 11.81
N VAL A 515 -17.09 18.14 10.67
CA VAL A 515 -17.37 17.48 9.38
C VAL A 515 -17.13 15.98 9.45
N LEU A 516 -16.07 15.53 10.15
CA LEU A 516 -15.78 14.11 10.32
C LEU A 516 -16.80 13.44 11.25
N ILE A 517 -17.18 14.11 12.34
CA ILE A 517 -18.20 13.61 13.28
C ILE A 517 -19.54 13.41 12.56
N GLN A 518 -19.96 14.37 11.73
CA GLN A 518 -21.19 14.25 10.95
C GLN A 518 -21.13 13.09 9.94
N PHE A 519 -19.98 12.87 9.29
CA PHE A 519 -19.79 11.74 8.39
C PHE A 519 -19.86 10.38 9.09
N GLU A 520 -19.33 10.30 10.31
CA GLU A 520 -19.38 9.08 11.14
C GLU A 520 -20.80 8.76 11.62
N GLN A 521 -21.64 9.79 11.79
CA GLN A 521 -23.06 9.64 12.11
C GLN A 521 -23.93 9.28 10.90
N LEU A 522 -23.48 9.61 9.68
CA LEU A 522 -24.22 9.32 8.46
C LEU A 522 -24.38 7.80 8.28
N TYR A 523 -25.62 7.36 8.03
CA TYR A 523 -25.91 5.94 7.79
C TYR A 523 -25.03 5.38 6.68
N ARG A 524 -24.54 4.15 6.89
CA ARG A 524 -23.74 3.42 5.89
C ARG A 524 -24.61 2.78 4.82
N LYS A 525 -25.79 2.31 5.22
CA LYS A 525 -26.81 1.72 4.35
C LYS A 525 -28.14 2.43 4.62
N LYS A 526 -28.86 2.82 3.57
CA LYS A 526 -30.17 3.45 3.71
C LYS A 526 -31.14 2.45 4.36
N PRO A 527 -31.77 2.79 5.50
CA PRO A 527 -32.80 1.96 6.10
C PRO A 527 -33.95 1.72 5.12
N GLY A 528 -34.52 0.51 5.12
CA GLY A 528 -35.65 0.15 4.27
C GLY A 528 -35.31 -0.31 2.84
N LEU A 529 -34.06 -0.14 2.37
CA LEU A 529 -33.67 -0.66 1.05
C LEU A 529 -33.25 -2.14 1.09
N ALA A 530 -33.92 -2.94 0.26
CA ALA A 530 -33.72 -4.37 0.13
C ALA A 530 -32.38 -4.71 -0.57
N VAL A 531 -31.78 -5.83 -0.14
CA VAL A 531 -30.55 -6.43 -0.69
C VAL A 531 -30.75 -7.94 -0.66
N THR A 532 -31.63 -8.42 -1.53
CA THR A 532 -32.10 -9.81 -1.58
C THR A 532 -31.44 -10.57 -2.73
N PHE A 533 -31.42 -10.01 -3.94
CA PHE A 533 -30.87 -10.68 -5.13
C PHE A 533 -29.37 -10.98 -4.98
N ALA A 534 -28.64 -10.04 -4.39
CA ALA A 534 -27.21 -10.17 -4.12
C ALA A 534 -26.86 -11.30 -3.13
N LYS A 535 -27.85 -11.78 -2.36
CA LYS A 535 -27.71 -12.84 -1.34
C LYS A 535 -28.28 -14.18 -1.79
N LEU A 536 -28.82 -14.27 -3.00
CA LEU A 536 -29.27 -15.54 -3.55
C LEU A 536 -28.08 -16.51 -3.70
N PRO A 537 -28.24 -17.81 -3.42
CA PRO A 537 -27.13 -18.77 -3.43
C PRO A 537 -26.27 -18.73 -4.70
N GLN A 538 -26.91 -18.60 -5.87
CA GLN A 538 -26.27 -18.54 -7.19
C GLN A 538 -25.50 -17.23 -7.48
N ASN A 539 -25.61 -16.22 -6.61
CA ASN A 539 -24.99 -14.90 -6.77
C ASN A 539 -23.89 -14.64 -5.73
N LEU A 540 -23.73 -15.51 -4.73
CA LEU A 540 -22.81 -15.30 -3.61
C LEU A 540 -21.34 -15.24 -4.08
N ASP A 541 -20.96 -16.09 -5.02
CA ASP A 541 -19.61 -16.20 -5.61
C ASP A 541 -19.30 -15.09 -6.63
N LYS A 542 -20.31 -14.29 -7.02
CA LYS A 542 -20.17 -13.11 -7.88
C LYS A 542 -19.85 -11.84 -7.08
N ASN A 543 -19.83 -11.94 -5.75
CA ASN A 543 -19.50 -10.83 -4.85
C ASN A 543 -18.06 -10.96 -4.33
N ARG A 544 -17.21 -9.97 -4.62
CA ARG A 544 -15.83 -9.93 -4.10
C ARG A 544 -15.79 -9.83 -2.58
N TYR A 545 -16.77 -9.12 -1.99
CA TYR A 545 -16.91 -8.95 -0.55
C TYR A 545 -18.34 -9.29 -0.14
N LYS A 546 -18.48 -10.11 0.91
CA LYS A 546 -19.79 -10.64 1.36
C LYS A 546 -20.74 -9.56 1.87
N ASP A 547 -20.19 -8.45 2.36
CA ASP A 547 -20.88 -7.36 3.02
C ASP A 547 -21.06 -6.12 2.13
N VAL A 548 -20.42 -6.07 0.95
CA VAL A 548 -20.55 -4.98 -0.01
C VAL A 548 -21.44 -5.41 -1.17
N LEU A 549 -22.72 -5.09 -1.08
CA LEU A 549 -23.76 -5.57 -2.00
C LEU A 549 -24.60 -4.41 -2.56
N PRO A 550 -25.07 -4.49 -3.82
CA PRO A 550 -25.94 -3.49 -4.42
C PRO A 550 -27.37 -3.57 -3.81
N TYR A 551 -28.10 -2.45 -3.78
CA TYR A 551 -29.53 -2.49 -3.47
C TYR A 551 -30.31 -3.09 -4.64
N ASP A 552 -31.40 -3.78 -4.32
CA ASP A 552 -32.24 -4.43 -5.34
C ASP A 552 -32.85 -3.42 -6.33
N THR A 553 -33.18 -2.22 -5.85
CA THR A 553 -33.84 -1.16 -6.63
C THR A 553 -32.92 -0.43 -7.60
N THR A 554 -31.60 -0.47 -7.36
CA THR A 554 -30.60 0.30 -8.13
C THR A 554 -29.51 -0.58 -8.74
N ARG A 555 -29.58 -1.91 -8.59
CA ARG A 555 -28.63 -2.84 -9.21
C ARG A 555 -28.71 -2.77 -10.73
N VAL A 556 -27.59 -3.00 -11.39
CA VAL A 556 -27.57 -3.20 -12.85
C VAL A 556 -28.11 -4.59 -13.17
N LEU A 557 -28.99 -4.68 -14.17
CA LEU A 557 -29.57 -5.93 -14.65
C LEU A 557 -28.85 -6.36 -15.92
N LEU A 558 -28.39 -7.61 -15.96
CA LEU A 558 -27.85 -8.22 -17.17
C LEU A 558 -28.97 -8.86 -18.00
N GLN A 559 -28.80 -8.89 -19.32
CA GLN A 559 -29.67 -9.67 -20.19
C GLN A 559 -29.23 -11.15 -20.19
N GLY A 560 -30.16 -12.08 -19.99
CA GLY A 560 -29.91 -13.52 -20.06
C GLY A 560 -30.41 -14.33 -18.86
N ASN A 561 -29.93 -15.57 -18.73
CA ASN A 561 -30.32 -16.51 -17.66
C ASN A 561 -29.79 -16.10 -16.27
N GLU A 562 -28.70 -15.34 -16.24
CA GLU A 562 -28.13 -14.77 -15.02
C GLU A 562 -28.19 -13.25 -15.09
N ASP A 563 -29.04 -12.64 -14.26
CA ASP A 563 -29.33 -11.20 -14.31
C ASP A 563 -28.46 -10.35 -13.38
N TYR A 564 -27.49 -10.98 -12.69
CA TYR A 564 -26.79 -10.39 -11.56
C TYR A 564 -25.33 -10.05 -11.85
N ILE A 565 -24.98 -8.81 -11.52
CA ILE A 565 -23.62 -8.32 -11.31
C ILE A 565 -23.62 -7.41 -10.08
N ASN A 566 -22.52 -7.38 -9.31
CA ASN A 566 -22.37 -6.45 -8.19
C ASN A 566 -22.03 -5.04 -8.69
N ALA A 567 -23.03 -4.38 -9.27
CA ALA A 567 -22.98 -3.02 -9.77
C ALA A 567 -24.26 -2.28 -9.42
N SER A 568 -24.18 -0.96 -9.26
CA SER A 568 -25.32 -0.10 -8.97
C SER A 568 -25.30 1.14 -9.86
N TYR A 569 -26.47 1.54 -10.35
CA TYR A 569 -26.65 2.88 -10.89
C TYR A 569 -26.53 3.90 -9.76
N VAL A 570 -25.71 4.92 -9.98
CA VAL A 570 -25.58 6.07 -9.08
C VAL A 570 -25.73 7.31 -9.94
N ASN A 571 -26.82 8.04 -9.74
CA ASN A 571 -27.16 9.24 -10.50
C ASN A 571 -27.05 10.45 -9.57
N MET A 572 -26.19 11.40 -9.93
CA MET A 572 -25.94 12.61 -9.17
C MET A 572 -26.70 13.77 -9.81
N GLU A 573 -27.91 13.99 -9.33
CA GLU A 573 -28.80 15.05 -9.79
C GLU A 573 -28.40 16.40 -9.20
N MET A 574 -28.26 17.39 -10.08
CA MET A 574 -28.06 18.80 -9.77
C MET A 574 -29.24 19.60 -10.37
N PRO A 575 -30.38 19.70 -9.66
CA PRO A 575 -31.61 20.26 -10.22
C PRO A 575 -31.46 21.69 -10.74
N ALA A 576 -30.75 22.54 -9.99
CA ALA A 576 -30.48 23.93 -10.39
C ALA A 576 -29.62 24.06 -11.65
N ALA A 577 -28.92 22.99 -12.04
CA ALA A 577 -28.08 22.91 -13.23
C ALA A 577 -28.73 22.18 -14.41
N ASN A 578 -29.93 21.60 -14.22
CA ASN A 578 -30.56 20.64 -15.13
C ASN A 578 -29.57 19.56 -15.63
N LEU A 579 -28.68 19.10 -14.74
CA LEU A 579 -27.60 18.17 -15.06
C LEU A 579 -27.67 16.96 -14.15
N VAL A 580 -27.52 15.77 -14.74
CA VAL A 580 -27.44 14.51 -14.00
C VAL A 580 -26.19 13.77 -14.46
N ASN A 581 -25.18 13.70 -13.59
CA ASN A 581 -24.03 12.85 -13.85
C ASN A 581 -24.41 11.41 -13.51
N LYS A 582 -24.42 10.55 -14.52
CA LYS A 582 -24.75 9.14 -14.37
C LYS A 582 -23.49 8.30 -14.20
N TYR A 583 -23.58 7.29 -13.35
CA TYR A 583 -22.49 6.37 -13.06
C TYR A 583 -23.01 4.95 -12.92
N ILE A 584 -22.15 3.99 -13.26
CA ILE A 584 -22.27 2.61 -12.81
C ILE A 584 -21.14 2.36 -11.82
N ALA A 585 -21.46 2.30 -10.53
CA ALA A 585 -20.49 1.97 -9.49
C ALA A 585 -20.44 0.45 -9.29
N THR A 586 -19.30 -0.17 -9.58
CA THR A 586 -19.14 -1.63 -9.53
C THR A 586 -17.87 -2.06 -8.79
N GLN A 587 -17.82 -3.33 -8.38
CA GLN A 587 -16.60 -3.93 -7.82
C GLN A 587 -15.54 -4.15 -8.92
N GLY A 588 -14.29 -4.32 -8.52
CA GLY A 588 -13.25 -4.81 -9.44
C GLY A 588 -13.58 -6.25 -9.86
N PRO A 589 -13.69 -6.56 -11.18
CA PRO A 589 -14.10 -7.88 -11.65
C PRO A 589 -13.32 -9.03 -11.02
N LEU A 590 -14.04 -10.12 -10.72
CA LEU A 590 -13.47 -11.41 -10.37
C LEU A 590 -13.19 -12.20 -11.65
N PRO A 591 -12.34 -13.25 -11.62
CA PRO A 591 -12.06 -14.07 -12.80
C PRO A 591 -13.34 -14.63 -13.44
N ASN A 592 -14.31 -15.05 -12.63
CA ASN A 592 -15.60 -15.60 -13.06
C ASN A 592 -16.66 -14.53 -13.40
N THR A 593 -16.35 -13.23 -13.28
CA THR A 593 -17.31 -12.14 -13.55
C THR A 593 -16.86 -11.17 -14.65
N CYS A 594 -15.77 -11.45 -15.38
CA CYS A 594 -15.27 -10.58 -16.45
C CYS A 594 -16.23 -10.50 -17.64
N ALA A 595 -16.85 -11.63 -18.02
CA ALA A 595 -17.84 -11.65 -19.10
C ALA A 595 -19.05 -10.76 -18.79
N GLN A 596 -19.57 -10.83 -17.56
CA GLN A 596 -20.68 -9.99 -17.10
C GLN A 596 -20.27 -8.51 -17.05
N PHE A 597 -19.03 -8.20 -16.69
CA PHE A 597 -18.52 -6.82 -16.71
C PHE A 597 -18.55 -6.24 -18.12
N TRP A 598 -18.02 -6.96 -19.11
CA TRP A 598 -18.05 -6.52 -20.50
C TRP A 598 -19.45 -6.53 -21.10
N GLN A 599 -20.34 -7.43 -20.66
CA GLN A 599 -21.76 -7.37 -21.01
C GLN A 599 -22.40 -6.05 -20.57
N VAL A 600 -22.11 -5.54 -19.36
CA VAL A 600 -22.61 -4.23 -18.91
C VAL A 600 -22.10 -3.11 -19.80
N VAL A 601 -20.80 -3.13 -20.13
CA VAL A 601 -20.17 -2.13 -21.00
C VAL A 601 -20.82 -2.14 -22.38
N TRP A 602 -21.07 -3.33 -22.93
CA TRP A 602 -21.69 -3.51 -24.24
C TRP A 602 -23.17 -3.11 -24.27
N ASP A 603 -23.97 -3.62 -23.34
CA ASP A 603 -25.43 -3.42 -23.30
C ASP A 603 -25.79 -1.95 -23.14
N GLN A 604 -25.00 -1.22 -22.36
CA GLN A 604 -25.21 0.21 -22.13
C GLN A 604 -24.38 1.11 -23.06
N LYS A 605 -23.63 0.52 -24.00
CA LYS A 605 -22.77 1.21 -24.96
C LYS A 605 -21.83 2.22 -24.28
N LEU A 606 -21.23 1.81 -23.15
CA LEU A 606 -20.38 2.66 -22.34
C LEU A 606 -19.05 2.92 -23.03
N SER A 607 -18.70 4.18 -23.23
CA SER A 607 -17.47 4.66 -23.83
C SER A 607 -16.34 4.91 -22.82
N LEU A 608 -16.66 4.97 -21.53
CA LEU A 608 -15.71 5.31 -20.46
C LEU A 608 -15.76 4.35 -19.28
N VAL A 609 -14.60 3.73 -18.98
CA VAL A 609 -14.35 2.92 -17.78
C VAL A 609 -13.26 3.58 -16.93
N VAL A 610 -13.54 3.81 -15.65
CA VAL A 610 -12.63 4.43 -14.68
C VAL A 610 -12.30 3.44 -13.57
N MET A 611 -11.05 2.99 -13.52
CA MET A 611 -10.47 2.08 -12.54
C MET A 611 -9.62 2.85 -11.52
N LEU A 612 -9.95 2.75 -10.24
CA LEU A 612 -9.28 3.50 -9.16
C LEU A 612 -8.42 2.59 -8.26
N THR A 613 -7.83 1.54 -8.81
CA THR A 613 -7.01 0.56 -8.06
C THR A 613 -5.98 -0.07 -8.97
N THR A 614 -4.89 -0.54 -8.40
CA THR A 614 -3.99 -1.49 -9.06
C THR A 614 -4.61 -2.91 -9.00
N LEU A 615 -4.05 -3.86 -9.76
CA LEU A 615 -4.52 -5.25 -9.72
C LEU A 615 -4.28 -5.88 -8.33
N THR A 616 -3.16 -5.53 -7.70
CA THR A 616 -2.73 -6.06 -6.40
C THR A 616 -2.23 -4.94 -5.51
N GLU A 617 -2.62 -4.97 -4.24
CA GLU A 617 -2.15 -4.05 -3.20
C GLU A 617 -1.70 -4.89 -2.00
N ARG A 618 -0.43 -4.73 -1.58
CA ARG A 618 0.25 -5.57 -0.58
C ARG A 618 0.06 -7.08 -0.76
N GLY A 619 0.20 -7.55 -2.01
CA GLY A 619 0.04 -8.95 -2.35
C GLY A 619 -1.40 -9.47 -2.30
N ARG A 620 -2.39 -8.62 -2.01
CA ARG A 620 -3.82 -8.98 -2.09
C ARG A 620 -4.40 -8.52 -3.41
N THR A 621 -5.03 -9.45 -4.13
CA THR A 621 -5.74 -9.14 -5.37
C THR A 621 -6.94 -8.22 -5.11
N LYS A 622 -6.91 -7.03 -5.71
CA LYS A 622 -7.97 -6.02 -5.62
C LYS A 622 -8.91 -6.05 -6.80
N CYS A 623 -8.40 -6.42 -7.97
CA CYS A 623 -9.12 -6.51 -9.23
C CYS A 623 -8.45 -7.60 -10.09
N HIS A 624 -9.24 -8.41 -10.80
CA HIS A 624 -8.69 -9.24 -11.87
C HIS A 624 -8.38 -8.36 -13.08
N GLN A 625 -7.38 -8.76 -13.87
CA GLN A 625 -7.08 -8.08 -15.13
C GLN A 625 -8.09 -8.56 -16.18
N TYR A 626 -9.06 -7.72 -16.49
CA TYR A 626 -10.16 -8.01 -17.41
C TYR A 626 -9.90 -7.47 -18.84
N TRP A 627 -8.65 -7.12 -19.14
CA TRP A 627 -8.22 -6.58 -20.42
C TRP A 627 -6.87 -7.21 -20.80
N PRO A 628 -6.55 -7.35 -22.10
CA PRO A 628 -5.25 -7.86 -22.53
C PRO A 628 -4.15 -6.81 -22.45
N ASP A 629 -2.90 -7.25 -22.28
CA ASP A 629 -1.73 -6.41 -22.52
C ASP A 629 -1.53 -6.25 -24.04
N PRO A 630 -1.22 -5.05 -24.58
CA PRO A 630 -0.97 -4.90 -26.01
C PRO A 630 0.24 -5.75 -26.49
N PRO A 631 0.18 -6.43 -27.65
CA PRO A 631 -0.90 -6.44 -28.64
C PRO A 631 -1.86 -7.63 -28.48
N ASP A 632 -1.87 -8.28 -27.32
CA ASP A 632 -2.66 -9.46 -27.06
C ASP A 632 -4.15 -9.16 -27.10
N ILE A 633 -4.91 -10.24 -27.15
CA ILE A 633 -6.34 -10.27 -27.29
C ILE A 633 -6.89 -11.17 -26.18
N MET A 634 -8.02 -10.80 -25.61
CA MET A 634 -8.67 -11.56 -24.55
C MET A 634 -10.15 -11.76 -24.84
N ASP A 635 -10.59 -13.01 -24.74
CA ASP A 635 -12.01 -13.36 -24.91
C ASP A 635 -12.71 -13.46 -23.56
N HIS A 636 -13.88 -12.83 -23.48
CA HIS A 636 -14.75 -12.86 -22.31
C HIS A 636 -16.19 -13.12 -22.73
N GLY A 637 -16.58 -14.40 -22.76
CA GLY A 637 -17.87 -14.80 -23.32
C GLY A 637 -17.89 -14.56 -24.83
N ILE A 638 -18.87 -13.79 -25.31
CA ILE A 638 -19.00 -13.43 -26.72
C ILE A 638 -18.19 -12.17 -27.12
N PHE A 639 -17.47 -11.56 -26.17
CA PHE A 639 -16.74 -10.32 -26.41
C PHE A 639 -15.25 -10.58 -26.60
N HIS A 640 -14.73 -10.07 -27.71
CA HIS A 640 -13.32 -10.02 -28.03
C HIS A 640 -12.78 -8.64 -27.61
N ILE A 641 -11.83 -8.62 -26.68
CA ILE A 641 -11.26 -7.38 -26.17
C ILE A 641 -9.84 -7.24 -26.71
N GLN A 642 -9.55 -6.09 -27.31
CA GLN A 642 -8.22 -5.73 -27.78
C GLN A 642 -7.82 -4.36 -27.21
N CYS A 643 -6.61 -4.26 -26.66
CA CYS A 643 -6.03 -2.98 -26.26
C CYS A 643 -5.26 -2.38 -27.45
N GLN A 644 -5.79 -1.31 -28.05
CA GLN A 644 -5.22 -0.67 -29.24
C GLN A 644 -4.07 0.29 -28.90
N ALA A 645 -4.22 1.03 -27.80
CA ALA A 645 -3.23 1.97 -27.31
C ALA A 645 -3.16 1.94 -25.79
N GLU A 646 -1.97 2.18 -25.24
CA GLU A 646 -1.74 2.37 -23.81
C GLU A 646 -0.76 3.54 -23.60
N ASP A 647 -1.22 4.56 -22.89
CA ASP A 647 -0.44 5.74 -22.51
C ASP A 647 -0.35 5.84 -20.99
N CYS A 648 0.87 5.98 -20.47
CA CYS A 648 1.11 6.05 -19.04
C CYS A 648 1.54 7.45 -18.60
N THR A 649 0.90 7.96 -17.56
CA THR A 649 1.39 9.08 -16.74
C THR A 649 1.94 8.55 -15.42
N ILE A 650 2.42 9.45 -14.55
CA ILE A 650 2.89 9.06 -13.20
C ILE A 650 1.72 8.55 -12.36
N ALA A 651 0.53 9.15 -12.52
CA ALA A 651 -0.59 8.94 -11.63
C ALA A 651 -1.67 8.01 -12.18
N TYR A 652 -1.78 7.92 -13.51
CA TYR A 652 -2.79 7.11 -14.18
C TYR A 652 -2.31 6.56 -15.53
N VAL A 653 -2.94 5.47 -15.96
CA VAL A 653 -2.79 4.84 -17.28
C VAL A 653 -4.07 5.07 -18.07
N SER A 654 -3.95 5.44 -19.34
CA SER A 654 -5.05 5.57 -20.30
C SER A 654 -4.91 4.48 -21.36
N ARG A 655 -6.00 3.81 -21.70
CA ARG A 655 -6.04 2.77 -22.72
C ARG A 655 -7.22 2.98 -23.65
N GLU A 656 -7.01 2.73 -24.93
CA GLU A 656 -8.10 2.62 -25.91
C GLU A 656 -8.36 1.14 -26.17
N MET A 657 -9.55 0.69 -25.82
CA MET A 657 -10.00 -0.68 -25.99
C MET A 657 -10.96 -0.77 -27.17
N LEU A 658 -10.79 -1.79 -28.00
CA LEU A 658 -11.78 -2.21 -28.97
C LEU A 658 -12.49 -3.46 -28.42
N VAL A 659 -13.81 -3.37 -28.29
CA VAL A 659 -14.68 -4.48 -27.90
C VAL A 659 -15.42 -4.92 -29.16
N THR A 660 -15.22 -6.16 -29.59
CA THR A 660 -15.92 -6.74 -30.74
C THR A 660 -16.87 -7.82 -30.25
N ASN A 661 -18.15 -7.73 -30.61
CA ASN A 661 -19.09 -8.81 -30.39
C ASN A 661 -18.88 -9.89 -31.47
N THR A 662 -18.45 -11.07 -31.05
CA THR A 662 -18.08 -12.17 -31.96
C THR A 662 -19.27 -12.78 -32.71
N GLU A 663 -20.50 -12.61 -32.20
CA GLU A 663 -21.72 -13.11 -32.85
C GLU A 663 -22.23 -12.16 -33.94
N THR A 664 -22.14 -10.85 -33.72
CA THR A 664 -22.65 -9.83 -34.65
C THR A 664 -21.58 -9.20 -35.53
N GLY A 665 -20.31 -9.27 -35.13
CA GLY A 665 -19.20 -8.55 -35.74
C GLY A 665 -19.20 -7.04 -35.47
N GLU A 666 -20.12 -6.54 -34.64
CA GLU A 666 -20.14 -5.12 -34.26
C GLU A 666 -18.94 -4.79 -33.36
N GLU A 667 -18.41 -3.57 -33.52
CA GLU A 667 -17.30 -3.05 -32.75
C GLU A 667 -17.72 -1.84 -31.92
N HIS A 668 -17.14 -1.71 -30.73
CA HIS A 668 -17.38 -0.60 -29.81
C HIS A 668 -16.08 -0.19 -29.13
N THR A 669 -15.72 1.09 -29.22
CA THR A 669 -14.50 1.62 -28.61
C THR A 669 -14.76 2.11 -27.19
N VAL A 670 -13.87 1.75 -26.26
CA VAL A 670 -13.96 2.11 -24.85
C VAL A 670 -12.65 2.73 -24.38
N THR A 671 -12.71 3.93 -23.82
CA THR A 671 -11.58 4.54 -23.11
C THR A 671 -11.53 3.97 -21.69
N HIS A 672 -10.41 3.35 -21.33
CA HIS A 672 -10.16 2.80 -20.00
C HIS A 672 -9.10 3.64 -19.28
N LEU A 673 -9.48 4.23 -18.15
CA LEU A 673 -8.62 5.08 -17.34
C LEU A 673 -8.35 4.42 -15.99
N GLN A 674 -7.09 4.12 -15.71
CA GLN A 674 -6.66 3.50 -14.45
C GLN A 674 -5.82 4.45 -13.61
N TYR A 675 -6.35 4.94 -12.48
CA TYR A 675 -5.58 5.69 -11.50
C TYR A 675 -4.75 4.73 -10.61
N VAL A 676 -3.42 4.84 -10.69
CA VAL A 676 -2.47 3.92 -10.03
C VAL A 676 -1.74 4.54 -8.83
N ALA A 677 -1.76 5.86 -8.69
CA ALA A 677 -1.09 6.57 -7.59
C ALA A 677 -1.93 6.67 -6.30
N TRP A 678 -3.01 5.90 -6.16
CA TRP A 678 -3.75 5.84 -4.90
C TRP A 678 -3.03 4.91 -3.92
N PRO A 679 -2.57 5.40 -2.76
CA PRO A 679 -1.79 4.58 -1.85
C PRO A 679 -2.62 3.46 -1.21
N ASP A 680 -1.92 2.36 -0.90
CA ASP A 680 -2.48 1.21 -0.19
C ASP A 680 -2.96 1.57 1.23
N HIS A 681 -2.37 2.61 1.85
CA HIS A 681 -2.78 3.16 3.14
C HIS A 681 -3.39 4.55 2.94
N GLY A 682 -4.69 4.67 3.14
CA GLY A 682 -5.35 5.98 3.20
C GLY A 682 -5.63 6.62 1.84
N VAL A 683 -5.07 7.79 1.62
CA VAL A 683 -5.40 8.74 0.55
C VAL A 683 -4.12 9.34 -0.02
N PRO A 684 -4.11 9.82 -1.27
CA PRO A 684 -2.94 10.53 -1.81
C PRO A 684 -2.51 11.69 -0.90
N ASP A 685 -1.20 11.82 -0.65
CA ASP A 685 -0.65 12.87 0.21
C ASP A 685 -0.85 14.28 -0.40
N ASP A 686 -0.82 14.35 -1.73
CA ASP A 686 -1.15 15.55 -2.49
C ASP A 686 -2.30 15.26 -3.47
N SER A 687 -3.26 16.19 -3.54
CA SER A 687 -4.45 16.02 -4.36
C SER A 687 -4.24 16.41 -5.83
N SER A 688 -3.10 16.99 -6.25
CA SER A 688 -2.93 17.58 -7.59
C SER A 688 -3.15 16.54 -8.69
N ASP A 689 -2.45 15.41 -8.60
CA ASP A 689 -2.55 14.33 -9.58
C ASP A 689 -3.97 13.75 -9.65
N PHE A 690 -4.64 13.64 -8.49
CA PHE A 690 -6.04 13.21 -8.42
C PHE A 690 -6.98 14.24 -9.08
N LEU A 691 -6.78 15.53 -8.83
CA LEU A 691 -7.58 16.60 -9.42
C LEU A 691 -7.38 16.71 -10.94
N GLU A 692 -6.14 16.56 -11.43
CA GLU A 692 -5.86 16.46 -12.86
C GLU A 692 -6.55 15.25 -13.50
N PHE A 693 -6.52 14.10 -12.81
CA PHE A 693 -7.23 12.91 -13.25
C PHE A 693 -8.76 13.13 -13.31
N VAL A 694 -9.37 13.74 -12.28
CA VAL A 694 -10.80 14.07 -12.28
C VAL A 694 -11.16 15.00 -13.44
N LYS A 695 -10.32 16.01 -13.72
CA LYS A 695 -10.51 16.90 -14.88
C LYS A 695 -10.47 16.12 -16.20
N TYR A 696 -9.56 15.17 -16.33
CA TYR A 696 -9.47 14.33 -17.52
C TYR A 696 -10.68 13.40 -17.68
N VAL A 697 -11.12 12.75 -16.61
CA VAL A 697 -12.38 11.96 -16.59
C VAL A 697 -13.56 12.81 -17.07
N ARG A 698 -13.69 14.04 -16.55
CA ARG A 698 -14.76 14.97 -16.93
C ARG A 698 -14.71 15.36 -18.40
N SER A 699 -13.51 15.54 -18.97
CA SER A 699 -13.33 15.90 -20.38
C SER A 699 -13.76 14.79 -21.35
N LEU A 700 -13.83 13.55 -20.88
CA LEU A 700 -14.22 12.37 -21.65
C LEU A 700 -15.67 11.97 -21.43
N ARG A 701 -16.42 12.69 -20.57
CA ARG A 701 -17.84 12.39 -20.36
C ARG A 701 -18.67 12.74 -21.57
N VAL A 702 -19.61 11.85 -21.87
CA VAL A 702 -20.68 12.07 -22.84
C VAL A 702 -21.98 12.32 -22.08
N ASP A 703 -22.68 13.41 -22.42
CA ASP A 703 -23.94 13.76 -21.79
C ASP A 703 -24.99 12.65 -21.95
N GLY A 704 -25.62 12.29 -20.83
CA GLY A 704 -26.67 11.26 -20.80
C GLY A 704 -26.16 9.82 -20.69
N GLU A 705 -24.87 9.57 -20.91
CA GLU A 705 -24.22 8.26 -20.81
C GLU A 705 -23.59 8.04 -19.41
N PRO A 706 -23.75 6.85 -18.79
CA PRO A 706 -23.07 6.55 -17.54
C PRO A 706 -21.57 6.35 -17.72
N ALA A 707 -20.76 6.91 -16.80
CA ALA A 707 -19.37 6.45 -16.67
C ALA A 707 -19.33 5.22 -15.75
N LEU A 708 -18.70 4.13 -16.20
CA LEU A 708 -18.47 2.99 -15.32
C LEU A 708 -17.28 3.28 -14.41
N VAL A 709 -17.47 3.23 -13.09
CA VAL A 709 -16.41 3.52 -12.13
C VAL A 709 -16.26 2.36 -11.15
N HIS A 710 -15.05 1.86 -11.00
CA HIS A 710 -14.76 0.79 -10.05
C HIS A 710 -13.44 1.00 -9.32
N CYS A 711 -13.31 0.32 -8.18
CA CYS A 711 -12.04 0.14 -7.48
C CYS A 711 -11.91 -1.36 -7.16
N SER A 712 -11.74 -1.72 -5.87
CA SER A 712 -11.87 -3.10 -5.44
C SER A 712 -13.30 -3.45 -5.05
N ALA A 713 -13.87 -2.78 -4.05
CA ALA A 713 -15.25 -3.01 -3.60
C ALA A 713 -16.29 -2.12 -4.33
N GLY A 714 -15.83 -1.11 -5.06
CA GLY A 714 -16.72 -0.17 -5.75
C GLY A 714 -17.41 0.84 -4.85
N ILE A 715 -16.84 1.17 -3.68
CA ILE A 715 -17.48 2.06 -2.69
C ILE A 715 -16.57 3.18 -2.16
N GLY A 716 -15.32 2.87 -1.76
CA GLY A 716 -14.42 3.83 -1.11
C GLY A 716 -13.90 4.88 -2.09
N ARG A 717 -12.88 4.51 -2.88
CA ARG A 717 -12.27 5.40 -3.89
C ARG A 717 -13.28 5.82 -4.96
N THR A 718 -14.17 4.91 -5.35
CA THR A 718 -15.31 5.19 -6.24
C THR A 718 -16.16 6.35 -5.72
N GLY A 719 -16.54 6.33 -4.44
CA GLY A 719 -17.31 7.42 -3.84
C GLY A 719 -16.54 8.75 -3.78
N VAL A 720 -15.23 8.71 -3.58
CA VAL A 720 -14.40 9.93 -3.58
C VAL A 720 -14.37 10.58 -4.97
N LEU A 721 -14.17 9.80 -6.04
CA LEU A 721 -14.21 10.32 -7.42
C LEU A 721 -15.56 10.98 -7.72
N VAL A 722 -16.67 10.27 -7.44
CA VAL A 722 -18.03 10.76 -7.69
C VAL A 722 -18.31 12.04 -6.88
N THR A 723 -17.85 12.09 -5.62
CA THR A 723 -18.00 13.28 -4.76
C THR A 723 -17.24 14.46 -5.34
N MET A 724 -15.98 14.28 -5.71
CA MET A 724 -15.12 15.34 -6.24
C MET A 724 -15.69 15.89 -7.55
N GLU A 725 -16.09 15.01 -8.47
CA GLU A 725 -16.67 15.42 -9.75
C GLU A 725 -17.99 16.17 -9.59
N THR A 726 -18.87 15.70 -8.70
CA THR A 726 -20.12 16.40 -8.36
C THR A 726 -19.82 17.79 -7.79
N ALA A 727 -18.86 17.89 -6.86
CA ALA A 727 -18.47 19.16 -6.27
C ALA A 727 -17.88 20.14 -7.31
N MET A 728 -17.06 19.67 -8.24
CA MET A 728 -16.56 20.52 -9.33
C MET A 728 -17.71 21.09 -10.18
N CYS A 729 -18.69 20.26 -10.56
CA CYS A 729 -19.86 20.71 -11.33
C CYS A 729 -20.69 21.78 -10.60
N LEU A 730 -20.84 21.65 -9.28
CA LEU A 730 -21.53 22.62 -8.43
C LEU A 730 -20.73 23.94 -8.33
N ILE A 731 -19.41 23.87 -8.14
CA ILE A 731 -18.51 25.04 -8.07
C ILE A 731 -18.55 25.84 -9.37
N GLU A 732 -18.51 25.18 -10.54
CA GLU A 732 -18.61 25.83 -11.87
C GLU A 732 -19.84 26.71 -12.02
N ARG A 733 -20.93 26.28 -11.38
CA ARG A 733 -22.26 26.90 -11.51
C ARG A 733 -22.58 27.81 -10.32
N ASN A 734 -21.59 28.09 -9.48
CA ASN A 734 -21.74 28.92 -8.29
C ASN A 734 -22.84 28.40 -7.32
N LEU A 735 -23.01 27.07 -7.25
CA LEU A 735 -23.97 26.41 -6.36
C LEU A 735 -23.28 25.97 -5.06
N PRO A 736 -23.99 25.95 -3.92
CA PRO A 736 -23.42 25.50 -2.66
C PRO A 736 -23.02 24.02 -2.70
N VAL A 737 -21.92 23.68 -2.04
CA VAL A 737 -21.38 22.31 -1.98
C VAL A 737 -21.44 21.79 -0.56
N TYR A 738 -22.20 20.73 -0.36
CA TYR A 738 -22.34 20.03 0.92
C TYR A 738 -21.85 18.58 0.77
N PRO A 739 -20.57 18.27 1.07
CA PRO A 739 -20.01 16.94 0.88
C PRO A 739 -20.80 15.83 1.58
N LEU A 740 -21.36 16.12 2.76
CA LEU A 740 -22.16 15.16 3.53
C LEU A 740 -23.44 14.75 2.77
N ASP A 741 -24.12 15.72 2.16
CA ASP A 741 -25.32 15.48 1.35
C ASP A 741 -25.00 14.76 0.04
N ILE A 742 -23.86 15.07 -0.58
CA ILE A 742 -23.38 14.35 -1.75
C ILE A 742 -23.18 12.87 -1.40
N VAL A 743 -22.50 12.58 -0.29
CA VAL A 743 -22.29 11.20 0.18
C VAL A 743 -23.62 10.53 0.54
N ARG A 744 -24.53 11.22 1.22
CA ARG A 744 -25.86 10.71 1.55
C ARG A 744 -26.63 10.30 0.29
N LYS A 745 -26.68 11.17 -0.74
CA LYS A 745 -27.32 10.88 -2.04
C LYS A 745 -26.70 9.68 -2.75
N MET A 746 -25.38 9.48 -2.63
CA MET A 746 -24.74 8.27 -3.16
C MET A 746 -25.11 7.02 -2.34
N ARG A 747 -25.12 7.12 -1.01
CA ARG A 747 -25.42 5.98 -0.10
C ARG A 747 -26.87 5.49 -0.20
N ASP A 748 -27.76 6.34 -0.70
CA ASP A 748 -29.13 5.99 -1.08
C ASP A 748 -29.21 5.09 -2.32
N GLN A 749 -28.16 5.07 -3.14
CA GLN A 749 -28.13 4.37 -4.42
C GLN A 749 -27.13 3.20 -4.43
N ARG A 750 -26.03 3.32 -3.69
CA ARG A 750 -25.09 2.22 -3.39
C ARG A 750 -24.58 2.38 -1.97
N ALA A 751 -24.78 1.37 -1.13
CA ALA A 751 -24.38 1.44 0.27
C ALA A 751 -22.87 1.72 0.43
N MET A 752 -22.50 2.41 1.52
CA MET A 752 -21.12 2.61 1.98
C MET A 752 -20.20 3.42 1.07
N MET A 753 -20.74 4.13 0.08
CA MET A 753 -19.97 5.06 -0.75
C MET A 753 -19.22 6.06 0.14
N VAL A 754 -17.92 6.23 -0.14
CA VAL A 754 -16.90 6.80 0.76
C VAL A 754 -16.80 6.02 2.07
N GLN A 755 -15.72 5.24 2.21
CA GLN A 755 -15.64 4.17 3.22
C GLN A 755 -15.02 4.64 4.54
N THR A 756 -13.99 5.48 4.49
CA THR A 756 -13.20 5.87 5.69
C THR A 756 -13.26 7.38 5.94
N SER A 757 -13.11 7.78 7.21
CA SER A 757 -13.02 9.20 7.58
C SER A 757 -11.85 9.90 6.89
N SER A 758 -10.74 9.19 6.61
CA SER A 758 -9.61 9.72 5.84
C SER A 758 -9.96 10.04 4.38
N GLN A 759 -10.74 9.17 3.71
CA GLN A 759 -11.23 9.42 2.36
C GLN A 759 -12.18 10.62 2.32
N TYR A 760 -13.06 10.72 3.31
CA TYR A 760 -14.00 11.82 3.40
C TYR A 760 -13.29 13.15 3.69
N LYS A 761 -12.32 13.15 4.63
CA LYS A 761 -11.47 14.32 4.90
C LYS A 761 -10.70 14.76 3.66
N PHE A 762 -10.05 13.82 2.96
CA PHE A 762 -9.32 14.09 1.72
C PHE A 762 -10.18 14.78 0.66
N VAL A 763 -11.39 14.27 0.41
CA VAL A 763 -12.25 14.88 -0.61
C VAL A 763 -12.77 16.25 -0.16
N CYS A 764 -13.02 16.46 1.13
CA CYS A 764 -13.39 17.78 1.66
C CYS A 764 -12.24 18.80 1.49
N GLU A 765 -11.01 18.42 1.80
CA GLU A 765 -9.82 19.26 1.61
C GLU A 765 -9.56 19.54 0.12
N ALA A 766 -9.74 18.55 -0.75
CA ALA A 766 -9.62 18.70 -2.20
C ALA A 766 -10.69 19.66 -2.78
N ILE A 767 -11.93 19.60 -2.27
CA ILE A 767 -13.00 20.53 -2.66
C ILE A 767 -12.63 21.97 -2.29
N LEU A 768 -12.17 22.21 -1.06
CA LEU A 768 -11.71 23.54 -0.64
C LEU A 768 -10.57 24.04 -1.53
N ARG A 769 -9.58 23.19 -1.80
CA ARG A 769 -8.46 23.54 -2.68
C ARG A 769 -8.93 23.97 -4.07
N VAL A 770 -9.84 23.20 -4.69
CA VAL A 770 -10.39 23.52 -6.01
C VAL A 770 -11.10 24.87 -6.01
N TYR A 771 -11.83 25.18 -4.95
CA TYR A 771 -12.51 26.46 -4.78
C TYR A 771 -11.52 27.62 -4.58
N GLU A 772 -10.58 27.49 -3.64
CA GLU A 772 -9.61 28.54 -3.28
C GLU A 772 -8.64 28.87 -4.43
N GLU A 773 -8.15 27.85 -5.13
CA GLU A 773 -7.22 28.01 -6.27
C GLU A 773 -7.94 28.38 -7.58
N GLY A 774 -9.28 28.39 -7.61
CA GLY A 774 -10.05 28.68 -8.82
C GLY A 774 -9.73 27.71 -9.96
N LEU A 775 -9.38 26.45 -9.63
CA LEU A 775 -8.95 25.43 -10.59
C LEU A 775 -10.01 25.06 -11.63
N VAL A 776 -11.23 25.51 -11.39
CA VAL A 776 -12.42 25.22 -12.16
C VAL A 776 -13.07 26.56 -12.52
N GLN A 777 -13.19 26.82 -13.83
CA GLN A 777 -13.66 28.10 -14.34
C GLN A 777 -15.16 28.25 -14.09
N ARG A 778 -15.56 29.36 -13.45
CA ARG A 778 -16.99 29.67 -13.24
C ARG A 778 -17.62 29.94 -14.60
N LEU A 779 -18.75 29.30 -14.88
CA LEU A 779 -19.56 29.62 -16.05
C LEU A 779 -20.20 30.99 -15.82
N ASP A 780 -20.13 31.86 -16.83
CA ASP A 780 -20.78 33.17 -16.75
C ASP A 780 -22.29 32.97 -16.55
N PRO A 781 -22.92 33.69 -15.59
CA PRO A 781 -24.36 33.62 -15.40
C PRO A 781 -25.02 34.16 -16.68
N SER A 782 -25.59 33.25 -17.47
CA SER A 782 -26.33 33.57 -18.70
C SER A 782 -27.76 33.99 -18.37
#